data_AF-A0A8J5F1H7-F1
#
_entry.id   AF-A0A8J5F1H7-F1
#
_cell.length_a   1.000
_cell.length_b   1.000
_cell.length_c   1.000
_cell.angle_alpha   90.00
_cell.angle_beta   90.00
_cell.angle_gamma   90.00
#
_symmetry.space_group_name_H-M   'P 1'
#
loop_
_entity.id
_entity.type
_entity.pdbx_description
1 polymer ?
#
loop_
_entity_poly.entity_id
_entity_poly.type
_entity_poly.pdbx_seq_one_letter_code
_entity_poly.pdbx_strand_id
1 'polypeptide(L)'
;MGSEARSAAPPISCLLLSFLLLLLLFTPSAAQPNISDGVRCRADSVYPCQAYAFYRASLAVPLSADLASVGDLFGTSRALIARATNLTVAQSVLPLRQDQPLLVPISCGCDRDRNRSYYPAAYQIVSGNTFYLVSTVEYANLTAFPAVELVNPTLVPTDLAIGDIATFPIFCQCLPNNTTAVNLTAFLGLVSYVLQPSDTYASVASNFGIDSETLTAINGPFNGTYSVVFVPLFQIPPPLIRTSVVSEAPASPPTAPTPVVERNENKGVIAGLAAALAVVGVLCALLLLLLAWCQRRWNRKGEAVGKNGRQNSLERSGKGGGEERFGSLSSADDKLIADLSEWLDKYKVFDVATLREATAGFDRSRLIQGSVYKGTIDGEVFAVKKMKWNAYDELKILQKVNHSNLVKLEGFCIDAKEGTTYLVYEYVENGSLDTWLHSPAGAGVSGDRRLDWRSRLRIALDVANGLQYIHEHTWPRVVHKDIKSSNVLLDASFHAKIANFGLARTGHNAVTTHIVGTQGYVAPEYLADGFVSIKMDVFAFGVVLLELVTGRSAFDERTGEALWSEAERLLFRPVTISKEETEALLLEWMDTALVQQSCPVDSVMSVIQVARACLNREPAKRPSMVEATYLLSKADEHFSEYSGDGLSVVSGSDVTAR
;
A
#
# COMPACT_ATOMS: atom_id res chain seq x y z
N MET A 1 1.17 -75.42 27.68
CA MET A 1 -0.22 -75.27 27.22
C MET A 1 -0.37 -73.83 26.78
N GLY A 2 -0.69 -73.64 25.50
CA GLY A 2 -0.50 -72.38 24.78
C GLY A 2 -1.63 -71.37 24.97
N SER A 3 -1.32 -70.13 24.60
CA SER A 3 -2.30 -69.12 24.20
C SER A 3 -1.56 -68.07 23.38
N GLU A 4 -1.91 -68.00 22.10
CA GLU A 4 -1.44 -67.04 21.09
C GLU A 4 -1.72 -65.59 21.51
N ALA A 5 -0.75 -64.70 21.30
CA ALA A 5 -0.95 -63.26 21.30
C ALA A 5 -1.12 -62.79 19.84
N ARG A 6 -2.36 -62.59 19.39
CA ARG A 6 -2.66 -61.95 18.11
C ARG A 6 -2.58 -60.43 18.24
N SER A 7 -1.65 -59.86 17.47
CA SER A 7 -1.57 -58.43 17.14
C SER A 7 -2.89 -57.95 16.51
N ALA A 8 -3.56 -56.99 17.14
CA ALA A 8 -4.68 -56.28 16.54
C ALA A 8 -4.14 -55.13 15.68
N ALA A 9 -4.30 -55.25 14.36
CA ALA A 9 -4.06 -54.16 13.41
C ALA A 9 -5.04 -52.99 13.66
N PRO A 10 -4.63 -51.73 13.41
CA PRO A 10 -5.52 -50.59 13.57
C PRO A 10 -6.67 -50.65 12.55
N PRO A 11 -7.86 -50.11 12.89
CA PRO A 11 -9.02 -50.17 12.02
C PRO A 11 -8.76 -49.41 10.72
N ILE A 12 -9.12 -50.03 9.60
CA ILE A 12 -9.01 -49.52 8.22
C ILE A 12 -9.60 -48.09 8.06
N SER A 13 -10.52 -47.72 8.95
CA SER A 13 -11.09 -46.38 9.09
C SER A 13 -10.07 -45.29 9.46
N CYS A 14 -9.07 -45.58 10.31
CA CYS A 14 -8.02 -44.61 10.65
C CYS A 14 -7.00 -44.44 9.52
N LEU A 15 -6.71 -45.50 8.76
CA LEU A 15 -5.83 -45.45 7.59
C LEU A 15 -6.47 -44.67 6.42
N LEU A 16 -7.78 -44.85 6.20
CA LEU A 16 -8.54 -44.08 5.22
C LEU A 16 -8.69 -42.61 5.60
N LEU A 17 -8.90 -42.30 6.89
CA LEU A 17 -8.92 -40.90 7.34
C LEU A 17 -7.53 -40.25 7.21
N SER A 18 -6.44 -40.96 7.53
CA SER A 18 -5.09 -40.43 7.31
C SER A 18 -4.75 -40.30 5.82
N PHE A 19 -5.29 -41.17 4.96
CA PHE A 19 -5.09 -41.11 3.51
C PHE A 19 -5.93 -40.00 2.85
N LEU A 20 -7.15 -39.76 3.32
CA LEU A 20 -7.98 -38.62 2.91
C LEU A 20 -7.46 -37.29 3.45
N LEU A 21 -6.88 -37.26 4.66
CA LEU A 21 -6.18 -36.07 5.17
C LEU A 21 -4.90 -35.80 4.37
N LEU A 22 -4.16 -36.84 3.95
CA LEU A 22 -3.03 -36.71 3.03
C LEU A 22 -3.50 -36.17 1.67
N LEU A 23 -4.61 -36.69 1.12
CA LEU A 23 -5.15 -36.26 -0.18
C LEU A 23 -5.71 -34.83 -0.17
N LEU A 24 -6.21 -34.33 0.96
CA LEU A 24 -6.65 -32.93 1.11
C LEU A 24 -5.48 -31.97 1.40
N LEU A 25 -4.30 -32.49 1.78
CA LEU A 25 -3.05 -31.73 1.89
C LEU A 25 -2.24 -31.73 0.58
N PHE A 26 -2.60 -32.56 -0.39
CA PHE A 26 -2.08 -32.45 -1.76
C PHE A 26 -2.91 -31.44 -2.56
N THR A 27 -2.77 -30.16 -2.24
CA THR A 27 -2.51 -29.23 -3.35
C THR A 27 -1.30 -29.78 -4.11
N PRO A 28 -1.23 -29.75 -5.45
CA PRO A 28 -0.01 -30.16 -6.13
C PRO A 28 1.14 -29.45 -5.43
N SER A 29 2.00 -30.21 -4.75
CA SER A 29 3.22 -29.68 -4.17
C SER A 29 3.97 -29.14 -5.37
N ALA A 30 3.90 -27.83 -5.57
CA ALA A 30 4.73 -27.17 -6.55
C ALA A 30 6.13 -27.40 -6.01
N ALA A 31 6.83 -28.37 -6.63
CA ALA A 31 8.20 -28.66 -6.29
C ALA A 31 8.97 -27.34 -6.32
N GLN A 32 9.59 -26.95 -5.20
CA GLN A 32 10.35 -25.72 -5.14
C GLN A 32 11.52 -25.77 -6.14
N PRO A 33 11.98 -24.60 -6.62
CA PRO A 33 13.22 -24.52 -7.38
C PRO A 33 14.36 -25.21 -6.64
N ASN A 34 15.19 -25.97 -7.34
CA ASN A 34 16.42 -26.54 -6.79
C ASN A 34 17.50 -25.43 -6.66
N ILE A 35 17.25 -24.47 -5.76
CA ILE A 35 18.08 -23.28 -5.51
C ILE A 35 18.28 -23.09 -4.00
N SER A 36 18.25 -24.17 -3.22
CA SER A 36 18.59 -24.14 -1.78
C SER A 36 19.96 -23.49 -1.55
N ASP A 37 20.87 -23.67 -2.50
CA ASP A 37 22.25 -23.23 -2.41
C ASP A 37 22.48 -21.87 -3.10
N GLY A 38 21.47 -21.21 -3.67
CA GLY A 38 21.61 -19.89 -4.29
C GLY A 38 22.54 -19.80 -5.52
N VAL A 39 22.62 -18.59 -6.08
CA VAL A 39 23.44 -18.27 -7.26
C VAL A 39 24.79 -17.73 -6.81
N ARG A 40 25.90 -18.21 -7.36
CA ARG A 40 27.24 -17.70 -7.00
C ARG A 40 27.52 -16.35 -7.65
N CYS A 41 28.27 -15.50 -6.96
CA CYS A 41 28.78 -14.28 -7.57
C CYS A 41 29.78 -14.62 -8.67
N ARG A 42 29.66 -13.93 -9.81
CA ARG A 42 30.67 -13.96 -10.88
C ARG A 42 31.81 -13.01 -10.56
N ALA A 43 33.03 -13.53 -10.51
CA ALA A 43 34.22 -12.74 -10.15
C ALA A 43 34.57 -11.64 -11.18
N ASP A 44 34.11 -11.82 -12.42
CA ASP A 44 34.33 -10.96 -13.58
C ASP A 44 33.17 -9.98 -13.86
N SER A 45 32.18 -9.91 -12.96
CA SER A 45 31.01 -9.02 -13.08
C SER A 45 31.08 -7.83 -12.12
N VAL A 46 30.46 -6.72 -12.53
CA VAL A 46 30.25 -5.54 -11.66
C VAL A 46 28.91 -5.67 -10.95
N TYR A 47 28.94 -5.44 -9.63
CA TYR A 47 27.77 -5.38 -8.75
C TYR A 47 27.71 -4.03 -8.04
N PRO A 48 26.50 -3.49 -7.78
CA PRO A 48 25.22 -4.02 -8.23
C PRO A 48 24.98 -3.78 -9.73
N CYS A 49 24.12 -4.58 -10.35
CA CYS A 49 23.67 -4.37 -11.73
C CYS A 49 22.13 -4.35 -11.84
N GLN A 50 21.62 -3.77 -12.92
CA GLN A 50 20.19 -3.88 -13.23
C GLN A 50 19.84 -5.31 -13.65
N ALA A 51 18.87 -5.89 -12.97
CA ALA A 51 18.26 -7.18 -13.32
C ALA A 51 16.73 -7.09 -13.20
N TYR A 52 16.04 -8.16 -13.55
CA TYR A 52 14.59 -8.22 -13.49
C TYR A 52 14.14 -9.55 -12.88
N ALA A 53 13.12 -9.54 -12.03
CA ALA A 53 12.41 -10.74 -11.64
C ALA A 53 11.19 -10.92 -12.55
N PHE A 54 10.99 -12.12 -13.10
CA PHE A 54 9.77 -12.47 -13.80
C PHE A 54 8.72 -12.93 -12.78
N TYR A 55 7.83 -12.02 -12.39
CA TYR A 55 6.80 -12.29 -11.39
C TYR A 55 5.46 -12.64 -12.04
N ARG A 56 4.75 -13.62 -11.48
CA ARG A 56 3.40 -14.02 -11.91
C ARG A 56 2.43 -13.67 -10.78
N ALA A 57 1.53 -12.73 -11.05
CA ALA A 57 0.56 -12.28 -10.04
C ALA A 57 -0.45 -13.38 -9.70
N SER A 58 -0.87 -13.46 -8.44
CA SER A 58 -1.80 -14.47 -7.95
C SER A 58 -2.96 -13.82 -7.20
N LEU A 59 -4.19 -14.03 -7.64
CA LEU A 59 -5.38 -13.45 -6.98
C LEU A 59 -5.59 -13.97 -5.55
N ALA A 60 -4.93 -15.07 -5.17
CA ALA A 60 -4.93 -15.58 -3.81
C ALA A 60 -3.99 -14.78 -2.85
N VAL A 61 -3.18 -13.87 -3.39
CA VAL A 61 -2.15 -13.12 -2.66
C VAL A 61 -2.50 -11.64 -2.66
N PRO A 62 -2.83 -11.05 -1.49
CA PRO A 62 -3.16 -9.63 -1.40
C PRO A 62 -2.07 -8.71 -1.94
N LEU A 63 -0.80 -9.04 -1.70
CA LEU A 63 0.35 -8.26 -2.19
C LEU A 63 0.57 -8.38 -3.72
N SER A 64 -0.28 -9.12 -4.43
CA SER A 64 -0.28 -9.17 -5.89
C SER A 64 -1.63 -8.79 -6.51
N ALA A 65 -2.47 -8.09 -5.74
CA ALA A 65 -3.76 -7.59 -6.22
C ALA A 65 -3.61 -6.49 -7.28
N ASP A 66 -2.57 -5.67 -7.20
CA ASP A 66 -2.26 -4.59 -8.13
C ASP A 66 -0.73 -4.36 -8.27
N LEU A 67 -0.32 -3.56 -9.27
CA LEU A 67 1.10 -3.22 -9.50
C LEU A 67 1.74 -2.48 -8.33
N ALA A 68 0.93 -1.74 -7.60
CA ALA A 68 1.31 -1.01 -6.40
C ALA A 68 1.81 -1.96 -5.32
N SER A 69 1.03 -3.00 -5.03
CA SER A 69 1.30 -4.03 -4.04
C SER A 69 2.47 -4.93 -4.44
N VAL A 70 2.62 -5.25 -5.74
CA VAL A 70 3.81 -5.96 -6.24
C VAL A 70 5.06 -5.09 -6.08
N GLY A 71 4.93 -3.78 -6.30
CA GLY A 71 5.97 -2.82 -5.97
C GLY A 71 6.39 -2.92 -4.50
N ASP A 72 5.40 -2.92 -3.60
CA ASP A 72 5.58 -3.05 -2.16
C ASP A 72 6.34 -4.34 -1.78
N LEU A 73 6.00 -5.46 -2.42
CA LEU A 73 6.64 -6.76 -2.20
C LEU A 73 8.11 -6.80 -2.64
N PHE A 74 8.46 -6.13 -3.75
CA PHE A 74 9.76 -6.24 -4.39
C PHE A 74 10.71 -5.08 -4.16
N GLY A 75 10.31 -4.05 -3.44
CA GLY A 75 11.24 -2.94 -3.28
C GLY A 75 11.21 -1.89 -4.39
N THR A 76 10.13 -1.76 -5.16
CA THR A 76 10.14 -0.94 -6.39
C THR A 76 8.82 -0.21 -6.65
N SER A 77 8.83 0.80 -7.54
CA SER A 77 7.62 1.56 -7.83
C SER A 77 6.75 0.92 -8.92
N ARG A 78 5.43 1.11 -8.82
CA ARG A 78 4.48 0.73 -9.88
C ARG A 78 4.87 1.25 -11.26
N ALA A 79 5.45 2.45 -11.33
CA ALA A 79 5.80 3.11 -12.58
C ALA A 79 6.99 2.40 -13.23
N LEU A 80 7.96 1.94 -12.43
CA LEU A 80 9.08 1.15 -12.89
C LEU A 80 8.63 -0.24 -13.36
N ILE A 81 7.71 -0.91 -12.65
CA ILE A 81 7.15 -2.20 -13.09
C ILE A 81 6.33 -2.03 -14.37
N ALA A 82 5.45 -1.03 -14.43
CA ALA A 82 4.63 -0.74 -15.61
C ALA A 82 5.51 -0.45 -16.84
N ARG A 83 6.56 0.36 -16.68
CA ARG A 83 7.52 0.63 -17.74
C ARG A 83 8.27 -0.63 -18.16
N ALA A 84 8.80 -1.40 -17.21
CA ALA A 84 9.53 -2.63 -17.46
C ALA A 84 8.66 -3.73 -18.08
N THR A 85 7.34 -3.69 -17.88
CA THR A 85 6.35 -4.63 -18.43
C THR A 85 5.65 -4.10 -19.68
N ASN A 86 5.98 -2.88 -20.13
CA ASN A 86 5.33 -2.19 -21.26
C ASN A 86 3.80 -2.03 -21.09
N LEU A 87 3.37 -1.65 -19.89
CA LEU A 87 1.97 -1.34 -19.57
C LEU A 87 1.69 0.16 -19.75
N THR A 88 0.51 0.47 -20.29
CA THR A 88 0.03 1.86 -20.35
C THR A 88 -0.36 2.38 -18.96
N VAL A 89 -0.44 3.70 -18.81
CA VAL A 89 -0.88 4.33 -17.54
C VAL A 89 -2.24 3.80 -17.09
N ALA A 90 -3.19 3.67 -18.03
CA ALA A 90 -4.53 3.13 -17.75
C ALA A 90 -4.50 1.66 -17.32
N GLN A 91 -3.61 0.84 -17.87
CA GLN A 91 -3.43 -0.55 -17.41
C GLN A 91 -2.72 -0.62 -16.05
N SER A 92 -1.87 0.36 -15.74
CA SER A 92 -1.07 0.36 -14.51
C SER A 92 -1.85 0.59 -13.22
N VAL A 93 -3.09 1.08 -13.34
CA VAL A 93 -3.99 1.36 -12.21
C VAL A 93 -5.03 0.26 -11.98
N LEU A 94 -5.14 -0.70 -12.90
CA LEU A 94 -6.15 -1.76 -12.81
C LEU A 94 -5.65 -2.91 -11.91
N PRO A 95 -6.58 -3.65 -11.27
CA PRO A 95 -6.24 -4.89 -10.59
C PRO A 95 -5.55 -5.87 -11.53
N LEU A 96 -4.56 -6.59 -11.00
CA LEU A 96 -3.85 -7.64 -11.73
C LEU A 96 -4.75 -8.86 -11.91
N ARG A 97 -4.52 -9.60 -13.00
CA ARG A 97 -5.20 -10.87 -13.28
C ARG A 97 -4.38 -12.05 -12.75
N GLN A 98 -5.05 -13.19 -12.54
CA GLN A 98 -4.38 -14.45 -12.23
C GLN A 98 -3.31 -14.77 -13.28
N ASP A 99 -2.12 -15.12 -12.82
CA ASP A 99 -0.92 -15.44 -13.60
C ASP A 99 -0.45 -14.33 -14.55
N GLN A 100 -0.88 -13.08 -14.31
CA GLN A 100 -0.42 -11.94 -15.10
C GLN A 100 1.11 -11.78 -14.97
N PRO A 101 1.85 -11.85 -16.10
CA PRO A 101 3.30 -11.75 -16.09
C PRO A 101 3.74 -10.29 -15.91
N LEU A 102 4.68 -10.06 -15.00
CA LEU A 102 5.28 -8.77 -14.70
C LEU A 102 6.80 -8.89 -14.74
N LEU A 103 7.46 -7.90 -15.36
CA LEU A 103 8.90 -7.71 -15.25
C LEU A 103 9.16 -6.71 -14.14
N VAL A 104 9.68 -7.19 -13.02
CA VAL A 104 9.93 -6.37 -11.83
C VAL A 104 11.41 -5.99 -11.79
N PRO A 105 11.78 -4.71 -11.97
CA PRO A 105 13.17 -4.30 -11.95
C PRO A 105 13.75 -4.41 -10.53
N ILE A 106 14.88 -5.10 -10.40
CA ILE A 106 15.60 -5.34 -9.15
C ILE A 106 17.09 -4.95 -9.29
N SER A 107 17.70 -4.52 -8.18
CA SER A 107 19.13 -4.21 -8.13
C SER A 107 19.90 -5.43 -7.66
N CYS A 108 20.51 -6.15 -8.61
CA CYS A 108 21.19 -7.40 -8.29
C CYS A 108 22.52 -7.15 -7.57
N GLY A 109 22.62 -7.60 -6.32
CA GLY A 109 23.83 -7.47 -5.51
C GLY A 109 24.61 -8.77 -5.37
N CYS A 110 25.81 -8.67 -4.79
CA CYS A 110 26.62 -9.82 -4.41
C CYS A 110 26.96 -9.74 -2.91
N ASP A 111 26.47 -10.71 -2.15
CA ASP A 111 26.90 -11.02 -0.78
C ASP A 111 28.26 -11.71 -0.87
N ARG A 112 29.33 -10.96 -0.58
CA ARG A 112 30.71 -11.43 -0.69
C ARG A 112 31.05 -12.49 0.36
N ASP A 113 30.42 -12.43 1.53
CA ASP A 113 30.71 -13.35 2.64
C ASP A 113 30.18 -14.75 2.33
N ARG A 114 28.97 -14.81 1.76
CA ARG A 114 28.35 -16.09 1.35
C ARG A 114 28.63 -16.46 -0.10
N ASN A 115 29.29 -15.59 -0.86
CA ASN A 115 29.49 -15.70 -2.31
C ASN A 115 28.16 -15.96 -3.05
N ARG A 116 27.11 -15.19 -2.71
CA ARG A 116 25.77 -15.33 -3.30
C ARG A 116 25.32 -14.04 -3.98
N SER A 117 24.79 -14.17 -5.19
CA SER A 117 24.21 -13.08 -5.97
C SER A 117 22.68 -13.07 -5.86
N TYR A 118 22.12 -12.02 -5.28
CA TYR A 118 20.67 -11.87 -5.09
C TYR A 118 20.29 -10.40 -4.83
N TYR A 119 19.00 -10.11 -4.99
CA TYR A 119 18.36 -8.91 -4.49
C TYR A 119 17.76 -9.20 -3.10
N PRO A 120 18.13 -8.45 -2.04
CA PRO A 120 17.64 -8.68 -0.68
C PRO A 120 16.25 -8.05 -0.49
N ALA A 121 15.19 -8.78 -0.83
CA ALA A 121 13.83 -8.28 -0.67
C ALA A 121 13.43 -8.29 0.81
N ALA A 122 13.20 -7.11 1.40
CA ALA A 122 12.76 -6.99 2.78
C ALA A 122 11.24 -7.20 2.88
N TYR A 123 10.80 -8.11 3.75
CA TYR A 123 9.39 -8.45 3.93
C TYR A 123 9.03 -8.38 5.42
N GLN A 124 7.91 -7.72 5.73
CA GLN A 124 7.39 -7.64 7.09
C GLN A 124 6.43 -8.81 7.38
N ILE A 125 6.76 -9.65 8.35
CA ILE A 125 5.98 -10.84 8.71
C ILE A 125 4.59 -10.44 9.20
N VAL A 126 3.57 -11.09 8.64
CA VAL A 126 2.17 -11.02 9.10
C VAL A 126 1.70 -12.36 9.69
N SER A 127 0.54 -12.33 10.34
CA SER A 127 -0.03 -13.51 11.02
C SER A 127 -0.14 -14.72 10.07
N GLY A 128 0.33 -15.88 10.52
CA GLY A 128 0.30 -17.14 9.76
C GLY A 128 1.40 -17.28 8.70
N ASN A 129 2.31 -16.31 8.57
CA ASN A 129 3.47 -16.47 7.69
C ASN A 129 4.48 -17.49 8.22
N THR A 130 5.12 -18.17 7.27
CA THR A 130 6.34 -18.94 7.46
C THR A 130 7.28 -18.62 6.33
N PHE A 131 8.57 -18.90 6.46
CA PHE A 131 9.51 -18.72 5.33
C PHE A 131 9.08 -19.52 4.10
N TYR A 132 8.48 -20.69 4.29
CA TYR A 132 7.94 -21.50 3.21
C TYR A 132 6.80 -20.80 2.47
N LEU A 133 5.78 -20.34 3.20
CA LEU A 133 4.61 -19.70 2.59
C LEU A 133 4.99 -18.42 1.87
N VAL A 134 5.79 -17.56 2.49
CA VAL A 134 6.19 -16.29 1.85
C VAL A 134 7.06 -16.55 0.60
N SER A 135 7.97 -17.52 0.63
CA SER A 135 8.79 -17.85 -0.55
C SER A 135 7.97 -18.39 -1.73
N THR A 136 6.98 -19.25 -1.43
CA THR A 136 6.22 -19.98 -2.45
C THR A 136 5.00 -19.21 -2.95
N VAL A 137 4.30 -18.54 -2.04
CA VAL A 137 3.02 -17.85 -2.28
C VAL A 137 3.28 -16.39 -2.62
N GLU A 138 3.90 -15.62 -1.72
CA GLU A 138 4.09 -14.18 -1.92
C GLU A 138 5.08 -13.91 -3.07
N TYR A 139 6.26 -14.52 -3.02
CA TYR A 139 7.31 -14.37 -4.05
C TYR A 139 7.18 -15.33 -5.24
N ALA A 140 6.07 -16.07 -5.36
CA ALA A 140 5.78 -16.94 -6.50
C ALA A 140 6.95 -17.87 -6.91
N ASN A 141 7.65 -18.47 -5.92
CA ASN A 141 8.81 -19.33 -6.10
C ASN A 141 10.08 -18.66 -6.67
N LEU A 142 10.18 -17.33 -6.66
CA LEU A 142 11.43 -16.63 -7.03
C LEU A 142 12.56 -16.80 -6.01
N THR A 143 12.23 -17.34 -4.83
CA THR A 143 13.18 -17.77 -3.81
C THR A 143 12.72 -19.07 -3.16
N ALA A 144 13.61 -19.69 -2.39
CA ALA A 144 13.36 -20.92 -1.67
C ALA A 144 13.61 -20.70 -0.17
N PHE A 145 12.75 -21.26 0.69
CA PHE A 145 12.83 -21.05 2.13
C PHE A 145 14.18 -21.45 2.77
N PRO A 146 14.93 -22.48 2.31
CA PRO A 146 16.24 -22.79 2.89
C PRO A 146 17.26 -21.67 2.67
N ALA A 147 17.14 -20.94 1.55
CA ALA A 147 17.96 -19.77 1.30
C ALA A 147 17.55 -18.58 2.17
N VAL A 148 16.26 -18.43 2.46
CA VAL A 148 15.74 -17.42 3.41
C VAL A 148 16.30 -17.69 4.81
N GLU A 149 16.29 -18.93 5.26
CA GLU A 149 16.86 -19.32 6.56
C GLU A 149 18.36 -18.98 6.65
N LEU A 150 19.11 -19.24 5.59
CA LEU A 150 20.54 -18.93 5.54
C LEU A 150 20.84 -17.43 5.71
N VAL A 151 20.00 -16.56 5.14
CA VAL A 151 20.20 -15.09 5.20
C VAL A 151 19.56 -14.43 6.42
N ASN A 152 18.70 -15.14 7.17
CA ASN A 152 18.06 -14.66 8.40
C ASN A 152 18.40 -15.56 9.61
N PRO A 153 19.66 -15.58 10.08
CA PRO A 153 20.11 -16.53 11.10
C PRO A 153 19.46 -16.36 12.48
N THR A 154 18.79 -15.23 12.73
CA THR A 154 18.16 -14.91 14.02
C THR A 154 16.68 -15.27 14.08
N LEU A 155 16.06 -15.65 12.97
CA LEU A 155 14.63 -15.90 12.87
C LEU A 155 14.34 -17.40 12.70
N VAL A 156 13.28 -17.88 13.33
CA VAL A 156 12.86 -19.29 13.24
C VAL A 156 11.85 -19.44 12.10
N PRO A 157 12.07 -20.30 11.09
CA PRO A 157 11.26 -20.35 9.87
C PRO A 157 9.74 -20.51 10.05
N THR A 158 9.30 -21.12 11.15
CA THR A 158 7.90 -21.40 11.48
C THR A 158 7.37 -20.65 12.71
N ASP A 159 8.23 -19.92 13.41
CA ASP A 159 7.89 -19.18 14.64
C ASP A 159 8.36 -17.73 14.48
N LEU A 160 7.54 -16.96 13.76
CA LEU A 160 7.83 -15.59 13.36
C LEU A 160 6.82 -14.66 14.05
N ALA A 161 7.30 -13.56 14.64
CA ALA A 161 6.43 -12.59 15.27
C ALA A 161 5.87 -11.61 14.25
N ILE A 162 4.63 -11.15 14.45
CA ILE A 162 4.02 -10.13 13.61
C ILE A 162 4.86 -8.86 13.71
N GLY A 163 5.28 -8.35 12.55
CA GLY A 163 6.09 -7.14 12.43
C GLY A 163 7.59 -7.37 12.31
N ASP A 164 8.09 -8.61 12.48
CA ASP A 164 9.47 -8.97 12.18
C ASP A 164 9.81 -8.64 10.73
N ILE A 165 11.03 -8.18 10.46
CA ILE A 165 11.51 -7.91 9.10
C ILE A 165 12.48 -9.03 8.71
N ALA A 166 12.10 -9.82 7.71
CA ALA A 166 12.89 -10.90 7.16
C ALA A 166 13.35 -10.58 5.72
N THR A 167 14.55 -11.03 5.36
CA THR A 167 15.12 -10.86 4.01
C THR A 167 14.84 -12.09 3.15
N PHE A 168 14.14 -11.92 2.04
CA PHE A 168 13.90 -12.97 1.05
C PHE A 168 14.84 -12.76 -0.15
N PRO A 169 15.83 -13.64 -0.36
CA PRO A 169 16.83 -13.44 -1.40
C PRO A 169 16.27 -13.80 -2.78
N ILE A 170 15.99 -12.79 -3.60
CA ILE A 170 15.55 -12.99 -4.99
C ILE A 170 16.79 -13.19 -5.85
N PHE A 171 17.05 -14.43 -6.25
CA PHE A 171 18.27 -14.78 -6.96
C PHE A 171 18.36 -14.13 -8.33
N CYS A 172 19.52 -13.57 -8.65
CA CYS A 172 19.78 -12.82 -9.87
C CYS A 172 21.26 -12.95 -10.25
N GLN A 173 21.62 -12.53 -11.46
CA GLN A 173 23.00 -12.58 -11.94
C GLN A 173 23.34 -11.34 -12.76
N CYS A 174 24.61 -10.89 -12.66
CA CYS A 174 25.17 -9.85 -13.50
C CYS A 174 26.00 -10.45 -14.65
N LEU A 175 26.06 -9.76 -15.79
CA LEU A 175 26.93 -10.17 -16.90
C LEU A 175 28.41 -9.83 -16.62
N PRO A 176 29.35 -10.55 -17.24
CA PRO A 176 30.78 -10.23 -17.17
C PRO A 176 31.13 -8.88 -17.81
N ASN A 177 32.21 -8.24 -17.34
CA ASN A 177 32.73 -7.01 -17.93
C ASN A 177 33.25 -7.19 -19.37
N ASN A 178 33.65 -8.41 -19.75
CA ASN A 178 34.32 -8.70 -21.02
C ASN A 178 33.38 -9.16 -22.14
N THR A 179 32.06 -9.06 -21.96
CA THR A 179 31.09 -9.22 -23.06
C THR A 179 31.06 -7.97 -23.95
N THR A 180 32.21 -7.60 -24.52
CA THR A 180 32.31 -6.76 -25.73
C THR A 180 32.04 -7.57 -27.01
N ALA A 181 31.63 -8.84 -26.89
CA ALA A 181 31.37 -9.73 -28.02
C ALA A 181 29.94 -9.69 -28.57
N VAL A 182 29.08 -8.81 -28.06
CA VAL A 182 27.83 -8.47 -28.76
C VAL A 182 27.72 -6.95 -28.75
N ASN A 183 27.81 -6.34 -29.94
CA ASN A 183 27.51 -4.92 -30.16
C ASN A 183 26.06 -4.64 -29.74
N LEU A 184 25.82 -4.41 -28.45
CA LEU A 184 24.48 -4.22 -27.91
C LEU A 184 24.37 -2.83 -27.30
N THR A 185 23.94 -1.89 -28.12
CA THR A 185 23.36 -0.62 -27.68
C THR A 185 22.01 -0.80 -26.95
N ALA A 186 21.54 -2.05 -26.73
CA ALA A 186 20.21 -2.36 -26.23
C ALA A 186 20.13 -3.39 -25.08
N PHE A 187 21.24 -3.89 -24.51
CA PHE A 187 21.13 -4.83 -23.38
C PHE A 187 20.60 -4.15 -22.11
N LEU A 188 19.49 -4.65 -21.55
CA LEU A 188 18.83 -4.07 -20.39
C LEU A 188 19.16 -4.79 -19.07
N GLY A 189 19.42 -6.10 -19.12
CA GLY A 189 19.71 -6.91 -17.94
C GLY A 189 19.36 -8.39 -18.11
N LEU A 190 19.60 -9.19 -17.07
CA LEU A 190 19.14 -10.59 -16.99
C LEU A 190 17.81 -10.64 -16.23
N VAL A 191 16.90 -11.50 -16.71
CA VAL A 191 15.62 -11.80 -16.09
C VAL A 191 15.73 -13.13 -15.34
N SER A 192 15.47 -13.12 -14.05
CA SER A 192 15.29 -14.32 -13.23
C SER A 192 13.91 -14.92 -13.51
N TYR A 193 13.87 -16.04 -14.22
CA TYR A 193 12.64 -16.69 -14.68
C TYR A 193 12.51 -18.09 -14.06
N VAL A 194 11.42 -18.35 -13.35
CA VAL A 194 11.11 -19.69 -12.78
C VAL A 194 10.42 -20.54 -13.84
N LEU A 195 11.08 -21.62 -14.28
CA LEU A 195 10.53 -22.56 -15.28
C LEU A 195 9.22 -23.17 -14.81
N GLN A 196 8.18 -23.14 -15.64
CA GLN A 196 6.91 -23.81 -15.39
C GLN A 196 6.91 -25.24 -15.94
N PRO A 197 5.98 -26.12 -15.51
CA PRO A 197 5.90 -27.50 -16.00
C PRO A 197 5.83 -27.66 -17.52
N SER A 198 5.24 -26.70 -18.21
CA SER A 198 5.10 -26.66 -19.67
C SER A 198 6.26 -26.00 -20.40
N ASP A 199 7.22 -25.41 -19.68
CA ASP A 199 8.27 -24.60 -20.29
C ASP A 199 9.40 -25.45 -20.87
N THR A 200 9.84 -25.05 -22.05
CA THR A 200 11.08 -25.48 -22.70
C THR A 200 11.96 -24.25 -22.97
N TYR A 201 13.28 -24.43 -23.12
CA TYR A 201 14.14 -23.32 -23.55
C TYR A 201 13.68 -22.70 -24.86
N ALA A 202 13.15 -23.47 -25.81
CA ALA A 202 12.57 -22.93 -27.04
C ALA A 202 11.38 -22.00 -26.77
N SER A 203 10.44 -22.41 -25.90
CA SER A 203 9.28 -21.58 -25.57
C SER A 203 9.65 -20.31 -24.78
N VAL A 204 10.59 -20.42 -23.84
CA VAL A 204 11.06 -19.26 -23.05
C VAL A 204 11.82 -18.32 -23.96
N ALA A 205 12.77 -18.83 -24.76
CA ALA A 205 13.54 -18.03 -25.70
C ALA A 205 12.63 -17.25 -26.68
N SER A 206 11.61 -17.92 -27.23
CA SER A 206 10.63 -17.28 -28.11
C SER A 206 9.86 -16.14 -27.44
N ASN A 207 9.50 -16.26 -26.14
CA ASN A 207 8.78 -15.21 -25.41
C ASN A 207 9.64 -13.95 -25.17
N PHE A 208 10.96 -14.11 -25.11
CA PHE A 208 11.91 -13.02 -24.91
C PHE A 208 12.57 -12.56 -26.23
N GLY A 209 12.20 -13.16 -27.36
CA GLY A 209 12.75 -12.81 -28.68
C GLY A 209 14.22 -13.20 -28.86
N ILE A 210 14.66 -14.28 -28.22
CA ILE A 210 16.03 -14.81 -28.30
C ILE A 210 16.00 -16.27 -28.81
N ASP A 211 17.17 -16.85 -29.07
CA ASP A 211 17.33 -18.26 -29.43
C ASP A 211 17.58 -19.16 -28.20
N SER A 212 17.28 -20.45 -28.33
CA SER A 212 17.46 -21.42 -27.24
C SER A 212 18.93 -21.78 -26.95
N GLU A 213 19.84 -21.56 -27.91
CA GLU A 213 21.27 -21.82 -27.71
C GLU A 213 21.85 -20.79 -26.74
N THR A 214 21.42 -19.53 -26.83
CA THR A 214 21.74 -18.46 -25.88
C THR A 214 21.33 -18.81 -24.46
N LEU A 215 20.13 -19.38 -24.25
CA LEU A 215 19.71 -19.84 -22.93
C LEU A 215 20.57 -21.00 -22.41
N THR A 216 20.94 -21.92 -23.29
CA THR A 216 21.79 -23.07 -22.96
C THR A 216 23.22 -22.61 -22.61
N ALA A 217 23.74 -21.60 -23.31
CA ALA A 217 25.05 -21.04 -23.05
C ALA A 217 25.14 -20.33 -21.69
N ILE A 218 24.05 -19.66 -21.26
CA ILE A 218 24.00 -18.94 -19.98
C ILE A 218 23.70 -19.88 -18.80
N ASN A 219 22.79 -20.83 -18.98
CA ASN A 219 22.22 -21.63 -17.88
C ASN A 219 22.72 -23.08 -17.85
N GLY A 220 23.45 -23.53 -18.88
CA GLY A 220 23.79 -24.93 -19.07
C GLY A 220 22.64 -25.74 -19.68
N PRO A 221 22.71 -27.09 -19.66
CA PRO A 221 21.63 -27.92 -20.18
C PRO A 221 20.35 -27.77 -19.35
N PHE A 222 19.19 -27.95 -20.01
CA PHE A 222 17.89 -27.86 -19.35
C PHE A 222 17.80 -28.80 -18.13
N ASN A 223 17.52 -28.23 -16.97
CA ASN A 223 17.61 -28.91 -15.67
C ASN A 223 16.24 -29.15 -14.99
N GLY A 224 15.19 -29.38 -15.78
CA GLY A 224 13.85 -29.69 -15.26
C GLY A 224 12.99 -28.47 -14.92
N THR A 225 11.83 -28.71 -14.32
CA THR A 225 10.79 -27.70 -14.04
C THR A 225 11.04 -27.01 -12.70
N TYR A 226 10.48 -25.82 -12.52
CA TYR A 226 10.61 -24.95 -11.33
C TYR A 226 12.01 -24.40 -11.04
N SER A 227 13.04 -24.76 -11.80
CA SER A 227 14.35 -24.14 -11.71
C SER A 227 14.33 -22.69 -12.21
N VAL A 228 15.03 -21.78 -11.52
CA VAL A 228 15.26 -20.42 -12.01
C VAL A 228 16.34 -20.46 -13.10
N VAL A 229 16.06 -19.80 -14.21
CA VAL A 229 17.00 -19.56 -15.30
C VAL A 229 17.15 -18.06 -15.54
N PHE A 230 18.31 -17.65 -16.02
CA PHE A 230 18.62 -16.27 -16.37
C PHE A 230 18.42 -16.06 -17.86
N VAL A 231 17.49 -15.18 -18.21
CA VAL A 231 17.11 -14.88 -19.59
C VAL A 231 17.60 -13.48 -19.96
N PRO A 232 18.43 -13.30 -21.00
CA PRO A 232 18.87 -11.98 -21.42
C PRO A 232 17.73 -11.14 -22.00
N LEU A 233 17.66 -9.88 -21.59
CA LEU A 233 16.67 -8.90 -22.04
C LEU A 233 17.37 -7.83 -22.89
N PHE A 234 17.12 -7.84 -24.20
CA PHE A 234 17.63 -6.83 -25.15
C PHE A 234 16.59 -5.77 -25.52
N GLN A 235 15.33 -6.04 -25.28
CA GLN A 235 14.24 -5.09 -25.48
C GLN A 235 13.11 -5.48 -24.55
N ILE A 236 12.32 -4.50 -24.12
CA ILE A 236 11.13 -4.78 -23.33
C ILE A 236 10.15 -5.50 -24.27
N PRO A 237 9.75 -6.75 -23.99
CA PRO A 237 8.81 -7.45 -24.84
C PRO A 237 7.49 -6.65 -24.91
N PRO A 238 6.74 -6.73 -26.02
CA PRO A 238 5.35 -6.28 -26.04
C PRO A 238 4.61 -6.87 -24.83
N PRO A 239 3.59 -6.19 -24.27
CA PRO A 239 2.88 -6.69 -23.11
C PRO A 239 2.53 -8.16 -23.33
N LEU A 240 3.02 -9.04 -22.46
CA LEU A 240 2.83 -10.50 -22.54
C LEU A 240 1.36 -10.91 -22.32
N ILE A 241 0.45 -9.94 -22.35
CA ILE A 241 -0.98 -10.11 -22.31
C ILE A 241 -1.38 -10.79 -23.61
N ARG A 242 -1.63 -12.11 -23.57
CA ARG A 242 -2.52 -12.72 -24.56
C ARG A 242 -3.91 -12.14 -24.31
N THR A 243 -4.23 -11.02 -24.94
CA THR A 243 -5.61 -10.57 -25.08
C THR A 243 -6.31 -11.59 -25.95
N SER A 244 -6.97 -12.57 -25.33
CA SER A 244 -8.19 -13.10 -25.91
C SER A 244 -9.19 -11.96 -25.92
N VAL A 245 -9.13 -11.15 -26.98
CA VAL A 245 -10.14 -10.14 -27.28
C VAL A 245 -11.46 -10.89 -27.37
N VAL A 246 -12.38 -10.55 -26.47
CA VAL A 246 -13.81 -10.77 -26.70
C VAL A 246 -14.13 -9.96 -27.96
N SER A 247 -14.08 -10.61 -29.11
CA SER A 247 -14.52 -9.99 -30.36
C SER A 247 -16.02 -9.84 -30.25
N GLU A 248 -16.48 -8.60 -30.22
CA GLU A 248 -17.84 -8.23 -30.56
C GLU A 248 -18.23 -8.96 -31.85
N ALA A 249 -19.45 -9.52 -31.82
CA ALA A 249 -20.08 -10.14 -32.96
C ALA A 249 -20.41 -9.08 -34.02
N PRO A 250 -20.16 -9.37 -35.31
CA PRO A 250 -20.96 -8.82 -36.39
C PRO A 250 -21.92 -9.89 -36.93
N ALA A 251 -23.08 -9.40 -37.38
CA ALA A 251 -24.26 -10.14 -37.82
C ALA A 251 -24.01 -11.22 -38.89
N SER A 252 -24.85 -12.28 -38.86
CA SER A 252 -25.17 -13.23 -39.94
C SER A 252 -25.65 -12.52 -41.24
N PRO A 253 -25.65 -13.11 -42.48
CA PRO A 253 -25.81 -14.54 -42.88
C PRO A 253 -24.95 -14.93 -44.15
N PRO A 254 -25.21 -15.96 -45.01
CA PRO A 254 -26.16 -17.08 -45.01
C PRO A 254 -25.56 -18.50 -45.22
N THR A 255 -26.47 -19.46 -45.04
CA THR A 255 -26.43 -20.93 -45.09
C THR A 255 -25.89 -21.60 -46.37
N ALA A 256 -25.06 -22.66 -46.24
CA ALA A 256 -25.09 -23.96 -46.96
C ALA A 256 -23.96 -24.91 -46.46
N PRO A 257 -23.94 -26.22 -46.81
CA PRO A 257 -24.33 -27.33 -45.96
C PRO A 257 -23.15 -28.10 -45.31
N THR A 258 -23.49 -28.80 -44.22
CA THR A 258 -22.66 -29.71 -43.42
C THR A 258 -22.21 -30.96 -44.17
N PRO A 259 -21.00 -31.51 -43.91
CA PRO A 259 -20.75 -32.93 -44.01
C PRO A 259 -21.01 -33.65 -42.68
N VAL A 260 -21.56 -34.84 -42.83
CA VAL A 260 -21.96 -35.82 -41.80
C VAL A 260 -20.74 -36.38 -41.08
N VAL A 261 -20.78 -36.45 -39.75
CA VAL A 261 -19.99 -37.42 -38.95
C VAL A 261 -20.87 -38.02 -37.86
N GLU A 262 -20.86 -39.34 -37.81
CA GLU A 262 -21.72 -40.23 -37.04
C GLU A 262 -21.64 -40.02 -35.52
N ARG A 263 -22.80 -40.14 -34.87
CA ARG A 263 -22.97 -40.14 -33.42
C ARG A 263 -22.93 -41.58 -32.92
N ASN A 264 -21.98 -41.90 -32.04
CA ASN A 264 -22.00 -43.14 -31.28
C ASN A 264 -22.36 -42.84 -29.81
N GLU A 265 -23.48 -43.41 -29.35
CA GLU A 265 -24.00 -43.26 -27.98
C GLU A 265 -23.32 -44.25 -27.03
N ASN A 266 -22.63 -43.77 -25.98
CA ASN A 266 -22.19 -44.62 -24.87
C ASN A 266 -23.10 -44.44 -23.65
N LYS A 267 -24.09 -45.34 -23.50
CA LYS A 267 -25.06 -45.41 -22.38
C LYS A 267 -24.48 -45.93 -21.04
N GLY A 268 -23.16 -45.90 -20.85
CA GLY A 268 -22.50 -46.47 -19.66
C GLY A 268 -22.24 -45.51 -18.49
N VAL A 269 -22.25 -44.18 -18.71
CA VAL A 269 -21.74 -43.22 -17.71
C VAL A 269 -22.83 -42.72 -16.75
N ILE A 270 -24.09 -42.70 -17.19
CA ILE A 270 -25.21 -42.12 -16.42
C ILE A 270 -25.64 -43.04 -15.25
N ALA A 271 -25.46 -44.35 -15.39
CA ALA A 271 -25.79 -45.31 -14.32
C ALA A 271 -24.79 -45.28 -13.15
N GLY A 272 -23.53 -44.91 -13.39
CA GLY A 272 -22.48 -44.85 -12.36
C GLY A 272 -22.62 -43.64 -11.41
N LEU A 273 -23.06 -42.49 -11.94
CA LEU A 273 -23.20 -41.25 -11.16
C LEU A 273 -24.38 -41.29 -10.17
N ALA A 274 -25.47 -41.99 -10.51
CA ALA A 274 -26.61 -42.15 -9.61
C ALA A 274 -26.30 -43.06 -8.41
N ALA A 275 -25.50 -44.10 -8.60
CA ALA A 275 -25.09 -45.00 -7.52
C ALA A 275 -24.14 -44.32 -6.52
N ALA A 276 -23.22 -43.47 -7.00
CA ALA A 276 -22.30 -42.73 -6.15
C ALA A 276 -23.01 -41.70 -5.25
N LEU A 277 -24.00 -40.97 -5.79
CA LEU A 277 -24.78 -39.99 -5.03
C LEU A 277 -25.66 -40.65 -3.95
N ALA A 278 -26.18 -41.86 -4.22
CA ALA A 278 -26.94 -42.61 -3.23
C ALA A 278 -26.06 -43.05 -2.04
N VAL A 279 -24.83 -43.49 -2.30
CA VAL A 279 -23.87 -43.89 -1.24
C VAL A 279 -23.47 -42.69 -0.39
N VAL A 280 -23.20 -41.53 -1.01
CA VAL A 280 -22.88 -40.29 -0.28
C VAL A 280 -24.07 -39.83 0.59
N GLY A 281 -25.29 -39.91 0.07
CA GLY A 281 -26.50 -39.58 0.84
C GLY A 281 -26.68 -40.45 2.09
N VAL A 282 -26.44 -41.76 1.97
CA VAL A 282 -26.52 -42.70 3.10
C VAL A 282 -25.42 -42.43 4.13
N LEU A 283 -24.20 -42.12 3.70
CA LEU A 283 -23.09 -41.78 4.60
C LEU A 283 -23.35 -40.47 5.37
N CYS A 284 -23.90 -39.45 4.71
CA CYS A 284 -24.30 -38.20 5.37
C CYS A 284 -25.42 -38.42 6.40
N ALA A 285 -26.41 -39.26 6.11
CA ALA A 285 -27.48 -39.58 7.05
C ALA A 285 -26.96 -40.32 8.30
N LEU A 286 -26.03 -41.26 8.13
CA LEU A 286 -25.39 -41.98 9.23
C LEU A 286 -24.54 -41.04 10.11
N LEU A 287 -23.85 -40.07 9.52
CA LEU A 287 -23.08 -39.06 10.25
C LEU A 287 -23.98 -38.17 11.11
N LEU A 288 -25.12 -37.72 10.57
CA LEU A 288 -26.10 -36.91 11.30
C LEU A 288 -26.73 -37.67 12.47
N LEU A 289 -27.01 -38.97 12.30
CA LEU A 289 -27.49 -39.83 13.39
C LEU A 289 -26.44 -40.03 14.49
N LEU A 290 -25.16 -40.15 14.12
CA LEU A 290 -24.04 -40.22 15.06
C LEU A 290 -23.86 -38.91 15.85
N LEU A 291 -23.95 -37.76 15.19
CA LEU A 291 -23.87 -36.45 15.84
C LEU A 291 -25.04 -36.22 16.80
N ALA A 292 -26.27 -36.60 16.39
CA ALA A 292 -27.44 -36.55 17.26
C ALA A 292 -27.30 -37.49 18.48
N TRP A 293 -26.69 -38.67 18.30
CA TRP A 293 -26.39 -39.59 19.39
C TRP A 293 -25.33 -39.04 20.35
N CYS A 294 -24.26 -38.43 19.81
CA CYS A 294 -23.21 -37.78 20.60
C CYS A 294 -23.75 -36.58 21.40
N GLN A 295 -24.60 -35.74 20.80
CA GLN A 295 -25.24 -34.62 21.49
C GLN A 295 -26.17 -35.09 22.61
N ARG A 296 -26.97 -36.14 22.37
CA ARG A 296 -27.82 -36.75 23.42
C ARG A 296 -26.99 -37.37 24.54
N ARG A 297 -25.81 -37.92 24.23
CA ARG A 297 -24.88 -38.51 25.21
C ARG A 297 -24.13 -37.42 26.00
N TRP A 298 -23.85 -36.28 25.39
CA TRP A 298 -23.23 -35.12 26.03
C TRP A 298 -24.19 -34.44 27.01
N ASN A 299 -25.45 -34.23 26.60
CA ASN A 299 -26.46 -33.64 27.49
C ASN A 299 -26.84 -34.55 28.67
N ARG A 300 -26.57 -35.86 28.61
CA ARG A 300 -26.72 -36.79 29.74
C ARG A 300 -25.56 -36.75 30.74
N LYS A 301 -24.44 -36.07 30.42
CA LYS A 301 -23.27 -35.93 31.31
C LYS A 301 -23.20 -34.59 32.05
N GLY A 302 -24.19 -33.71 31.85
CA GLY A 302 -24.23 -32.37 32.46
C GLY A 302 -24.80 -32.28 33.89
N GLU A 303 -25.27 -33.39 34.48
CA GLU A 303 -25.80 -33.42 35.84
C GLU A 303 -25.10 -34.48 36.69
N ALA A 304 -23.83 -34.25 37.03
CA ALA A 304 -23.22 -34.80 38.24
C ALA A 304 -21.92 -34.07 38.58
N VAL A 305 -21.85 -33.64 39.85
CA VAL A 305 -20.67 -33.22 40.62
C VAL A 305 -20.31 -31.72 40.56
N GLY A 306 -20.70 -31.05 41.65
CA GLY A 306 -20.15 -29.78 42.09
C GLY A 306 -19.27 -29.89 43.35
N LYS A 307 -18.81 -28.70 43.78
CA LYS A 307 -18.29 -28.27 45.11
C LYS A 307 -16.88 -28.70 45.56
N ASN A 308 -15.96 -27.73 45.59
CA ASN A 308 -15.23 -27.18 46.76
C ASN A 308 -14.21 -26.12 46.25
N GLY A 309 -14.21 -24.85 46.69
CA GLY A 309 -13.54 -24.32 47.90
C GLY A 309 -12.00 -24.29 47.72
N ARG A 310 -11.18 -23.25 47.95
CA ARG A 310 -11.27 -22.00 48.74
C ARG A 310 -9.96 -21.19 48.52
N GLN A 311 -10.07 -19.85 48.58
CA GLN A 311 -9.09 -18.76 48.85
C GLN A 311 -7.55 -18.99 48.75
N ASN A 312 -6.85 -18.05 48.11
CA ASN A 312 -5.94 -17.12 48.83
C ASN A 312 -5.48 -15.93 47.96
N SER A 313 -5.53 -14.76 48.58
CA SER A 313 -4.99 -13.46 48.18
C SER A 313 -3.56 -13.28 48.72
N LEU A 314 -2.71 -12.56 47.98
CA LEU A 314 -1.57 -11.84 48.55
C LEU A 314 -1.06 -10.77 47.57
N GLU A 315 -1.22 -9.52 47.99
CA GLU A 315 -0.59 -8.32 47.44
C GLU A 315 0.92 -8.34 47.73
N ARG A 316 1.74 -7.69 46.87
CA ARG A 316 2.81 -6.81 47.37
C ARG A 316 3.29 -5.79 46.32
N SER A 317 3.18 -4.53 46.72
CA SER A 317 3.80 -3.33 46.14
C SER A 317 5.23 -3.15 46.67
N GLY A 318 6.12 -2.51 45.89
CA GLY A 318 7.47 -2.11 46.32
C GLY A 318 8.11 -1.08 45.37
N LYS A 319 8.40 0.11 45.93
CA LYS A 319 8.99 1.33 45.33
C LYS A 319 10.51 1.43 45.59
N GLY A 320 11.18 2.31 44.80
CA GLY A 320 12.42 3.04 45.14
C GLY A 320 13.63 2.66 44.26
N GLY A 321 14.53 3.52 43.77
CA GLY A 321 14.84 4.95 43.98
C GLY A 321 16.37 5.15 44.15
N GLY A 322 17.00 6.09 43.41
CA GLY A 322 18.41 6.57 43.55
C GLY A 322 19.43 5.86 42.63
N GLU A 323 20.48 6.45 42.04
CA GLU A 323 21.18 7.73 42.26
C GLU A 323 22.19 7.98 41.10
N GLU A 324 22.56 9.23 40.85
CA GLU A 324 23.48 9.69 39.80
C GLU A 324 24.95 9.28 40.02
N ARG A 325 25.68 9.00 38.93
CA ARG A 325 27.16 9.09 38.89
C ARG A 325 27.65 9.66 37.56
N PHE A 326 28.43 10.73 37.70
CA PHE A 326 29.22 11.43 36.70
C PHE A 326 30.31 10.52 36.08
N GLY A 327 30.39 10.48 34.74
CA GLY A 327 31.54 9.92 34.03
C GLY A 327 31.28 9.44 32.59
N SER A 328 32.00 10.09 31.66
CA SER A 328 32.33 9.67 30.29
C SER A 328 31.32 9.93 29.16
N LEU A 329 31.72 10.88 28.31
CA LEU A 329 31.24 11.04 26.94
C LEU A 329 31.54 9.79 26.08
N SER A 330 30.70 9.65 25.04
CA SER A 330 30.83 8.92 23.77
C SER A 330 30.50 7.41 23.69
N SER A 331 29.52 7.15 22.81
CA SER A 331 29.29 5.93 22.01
C SER A 331 28.03 6.11 21.13
N ALA A 332 27.02 6.83 21.64
CA ALA A 332 25.78 7.14 20.91
C ALA A 332 25.96 8.27 19.87
N ASP A 333 26.75 9.29 20.19
CA ASP A 333 27.00 10.43 19.29
C ASP A 333 27.80 10.01 18.02
N ASP A 334 28.78 9.12 18.17
CA ASP A 334 29.64 8.68 17.05
C ASP A 334 28.89 7.76 16.05
N LYS A 335 27.98 6.92 16.56
CA LYS A 335 27.11 6.07 15.72
C LYS A 335 26.09 6.91 14.95
N LEU A 336 25.61 8.00 15.55
CA LEU A 336 24.59 8.86 14.99
C LEU A 336 25.16 9.84 13.97
N ILE A 337 26.34 10.42 14.21
CA ILE A 337 27.04 11.24 13.18
C ILE A 337 27.39 10.40 11.94
N ALA A 338 27.72 9.12 12.10
CA ALA A 338 27.91 8.20 10.98
C ALA A 338 26.61 7.92 10.20
N ASP A 339 25.46 7.83 10.88
CA ASP A 339 24.15 7.66 10.22
C ASP A 339 23.65 8.96 9.57
N LEU A 340 24.04 10.13 10.08
CA LEU A 340 23.70 11.45 9.54
C LEU A 340 24.60 11.90 8.39
N SER A 341 25.75 11.26 8.16
CA SER A 341 26.71 11.70 7.14
C SER A 341 26.13 11.65 5.73
N GLU A 342 25.18 10.75 5.47
CA GLU A 342 24.44 10.65 4.20
C GLU A 342 23.47 11.83 3.99
N TRP A 343 23.13 12.58 5.05
CA TRP A 343 22.08 13.62 5.02
C TRP A 343 22.63 15.05 4.91
N LEU A 344 23.90 15.23 5.25
CA LEU A 344 24.59 16.52 5.23
C LEU A 344 24.67 17.13 3.83
N ASP A 345 24.63 16.30 2.78
CA ASP A 345 24.73 16.76 1.39
C ASP A 345 23.41 17.34 0.84
N LYS A 346 22.26 16.97 1.42
CA LYS A 346 20.93 17.39 0.92
C LYS A 346 20.33 18.57 1.66
N TYR A 347 20.59 18.71 2.96
CA TYR A 347 19.91 19.67 3.83
C TYR A 347 20.88 20.57 4.58
N LYS A 348 20.50 21.83 4.79
CA LYS A 348 21.32 22.77 5.56
C LYS A 348 21.32 22.37 7.03
N VAL A 349 22.51 22.24 7.62
CA VAL A 349 22.67 22.11 9.07
C VAL A 349 22.77 23.49 9.68
N PHE A 350 21.83 23.81 10.57
CA PHE A 350 21.81 25.08 11.28
C PHE A 350 22.48 24.95 12.66
N ASP A 351 23.13 26.02 13.11
CA ASP A 351 23.58 26.12 14.50
C ASP A 351 22.42 26.49 15.42
N VAL A 352 22.44 25.94 16.64
CA VAL A 352 21.38 26.18 17.63
C VAL A 352 21.36 27.65 18.06
N ALA A 353 22.51 28.33 18.10
CA ALA A 353 22.57 29.75 18.42
C ALA A 353 21.83 30.58 17.35
N THR A 354 22.02 30.26 16.07
CA THR A 354 21.28 30.89 14.95
C THR A 354 19.78 30.68 15.09
N LEU A 355 19.32 29.46 15.40
CA LEU A 355 17.88 29.20 15.56
C LEU A 355 17.30 29.90 16.79
N ARG A 356 18.05 29.99 17.90
CA ARG A 356 17.65 30.76 19.08
C ARG A 356 17.51 32.23 18.75
N GLU A 357 18.49 32.82 18.07
CA GLU A 357 18.43 34.23 17.67
C GLU A 357 17.23 34.48 16.73
N ALA A 358 17.08 33.66 15.69
CA ALA A 358 16.02 33.77 14.70
C ALA A 358 14.61 33.71 15.31
N THR A 359 14.43 32.94 16.38
CA THR A 359 13.15 32.72 17.08
C THR A 359 13.00 33.56 18.35
N ALA A 360 13.89 34.53 18.59
CA ALA A 360 13.94 35.33 19.82
C ALA A 360 13.98 34.48 21.11
N GLY A 361 14.75 33.39 21.09
CA GLY A 361 14.87 32.44 22.19
C GLY A 361 13.71 31.45 22.28
N PHE A 362 13.03 31.15 21.17
CA PHE A 362 11.77 30.39 21.13
C PHE A 362 10.67 31.05 21.98
N ASP A 363 10.53 32.37 21.85
CA ASP A 363 9.53 33.14 22.59
C ASP A 363 8.10 32.78 22.15
N ARG A 364 7.14 32.89 23.08
CA ARG A 364 5.73 32.61 22.81
C ARG A 364 5.14 33.55 21.76
N SER A 365 5.67 34.76 21.59
CA SER A 365 5.24 35.70 20.54
C SER A 365 5.59 35.22 19.13
N ARG A 366 6.51 34.25 19.00
CA ARG A 366 6.90 33.62 17.73
C ARG A 366 6.20 32.28 17.51
N LEU A 367 5.43 31.79 18.49
CA LEU A 367 4.76 30.51 18.39
C LEU A 367 3.67 30.56 17.30
N ILE A 368 3.76 29.66 16.32
CA ILE A 368 2.74 29.47 15.29
C ILE A 368 1.69 28.50 15.83
N GLN A 369 2.11 27.27 16.15
CA GLN A 369 1.24 26.22 16.67
C GLN A 369 2.08 25.13 17.33
N GLY A 370 1.58 24.55 18.44
CA GLY A 370 2.21 23.41 19.10
C GLY A 370 3.64 23.69 19.53
N SER A 371 4.62 23.15 18.81
CA SER A 371 6.06 23.38 19.03
C SER A 371 6.77 24.04 17.84
N VAL A 372 6.01 24.69 16.95
CA VAL A 372 6.51 25.36 15.74
C VAL A 372 6.59 26.87 15.96
N TYR A 373 7.75 27.44 15.70
CA TYR A 373 8.06 28.86 15.90
C TYR A 373 8.43 29.53 14.58
N LYS A 374 7.99 30.77 14.39
CA LYS A 374 8.42 31.61 13.27
C LYS A 374 9.83 32.13 13.53
N GLY A 375 10.77 31.81 12.66
CA GLY A 375 12.15 32.29 12.69
C GLY A 375 12.47 33.18 11.49
N THR A 376 13.41 34.11 11.65
CA THR A 376 13.98 34.87 10.52
C THR A 376 15.50 34.70 10.52
N ILE A 377 16.05 34.16 9.43
CA ILE A 377 17.49 33.88 9.26
C ILE A 377 17.90 34.55 7.95
N ASP A 378 18.91 35.42 7.98
CA ASP A 378 19.43 36.12 6.79
C ASP A 378 18.36 36.88 5.97
N GLY A 379 17.28 37.34 6.62
CA GLY A 379 16.15 38.01 5.98
C GLY A 379 15.06 37.08 5.44
N GLU A 380 15.31 35.77 5.40
CA GLU A 380 14.33 34.75 5.02
C GLU A 380 13.54 34.26 6.24
N VAL A 381 12.27 33.94 6.03
CA VAL A 381 11.35 33.51 7.09
C VAL A 381 11.17 32.00 7.05
N PHE A 382 11.30 31.34 8.19
CA PHE A 382 11.19 29.89 8.35
C PHE A 382 10.20 29.50 9.44
N ALA A 383 9.72 28.25 9.35
CA ALA A 383 8.99 27.58 10.42
C ALA A 383 9.91 26.57 11.11
N VAL A 384 10.23 26.82 12.39
CA VAL A 384 11.17 26.02 13.18
C VAL A 384 10.39 25.15 14.17
N LYS A 385 10.32 23.85 13.90
CA LYS A 385 9.67 22.85 14.78
C LYS A 385 10.67 22.33 15.81
N LYS A 386 10.44 22.63 17.08
CA LYS A 386 11.21 22.12 18.21
C LYS A 386 10.65 20.77 18.67
N MET A 387 11.51 19.75 18.78
CA MET A 387 11.10 18.40 19.22
C MET A 387 12.17 17.72 20.06
N LYS A 388 11.74 16.78 20.92
CA LYS A 388 12.66 15.94 21.69
C LYS A 388 13.51 15.07 20.74
N TRP A 389 14.66 14.60 21.22
CA TRP A 389 15.59 13.71 20.50
C TRP A 389 14.93 12.39 20.08
N ASN A 390 14.14 12.41 19.01
CA ASN A 390 13.57 11.25 18.31
C ASN A 390 13.09 11.59 16.88
N ALA A 391 13.60 12.66 16.26
CA ALA A 391 13.18 13.14 14.94
C ALA A 391 13.60 12.25 13.75
N TYR A 392 14.24 11.11 14.04
CA TYR A 392 14.84 10.22 13.05
C TYR A 392 13.82 9.70 12.02
N ASP A 393 12.62 9.34 12.47
CA ASP A 393 11.57 8.81 11.58
C ASP A 393 11.02 9.87 10.62
N GLU A 394 10.74 11.08 11.13
CA GLU A 394 10.23 12.20 10.31
C GLU A 394 11.30 12.64 9.30
N LEU A 395 12.56 12.77 9.74
CA LEU A 395 13.67 13.17 8.87
C LEU A 395 13.95 12.13 7.76
N LYS A 396 13.86 10.83 8.08
CA LYS A 396 13.96 9.74 7.10
C LYS A 396 12.89 9.80 6.02
N ILE A 397 11.68 10.23 6.37
CA ILE A 397 10.58 10.37 5.41
C ILE A 397 10.79 11.62 4.58
N LEU A 398 11.11 12.75 5.22
CA LEU A 398 11.34 14.04 4.57
C LEU A 398 12.47 13.98 3.53
N GLN A 399 13.46 13.10 3.70
CA GLN A 399 14.49 12.82 2.69
C GLN A 399 13.97 12.20 1.40
N LYS A 400 12.87 11.47 1.46
CA LYS A 400 12.31 10.72 0.32
C LYS A 400 11.23 11.48 -0.41
N VAL A 401 10.74 12.58 0.16
CA VAL A 401 9.63 13.36 -0.38
C VAL A 401 10.09 14.76 -0.79
N ASN A 402 9.70 15.18 -1.99
CA ASN A 402 9.87 16.54 -2.48
C ASN A 402 8.82 16.80 -3.56
N HIS A 403 7.85 17.67 -3.28
CA HIS A 403 6.73 17.94 -4.18
C HIS A 403 6.15 19.34 -3.87
N SER A 404 5.60 20.01 -4.88
CA SER A 404 5.03 21.37 -4.74
C SER A 404 3.92 21.47 -3.69
N ASN A 405 3.11 20.42 -3.57
CA ASN A 405 2.01 20.31 -2.61
C ASN A 405 2.40 19.65 -1.27
N LEU A 406 3.69 19.60 -0.94
CA LEU A 406 4.18 19.21 0.38
C LEU A 406 5.02 20.36 0.96
N VAL A 407 4.97 20.54 2.28
CA VAL A 407 5.83 21.52 2.95
C VAL A 407 7.28 21.02 2.92
N LYS A 408 8.16 21.84 2.35
CA LYS A 408 9.58 21.55 2.16
C LYS A 408 10.34 21.71 3.47
N LEU A 409 11.15 20.69 3.79
CA LEU A 409 12.20 20.79 4.79
C LEU A 409 13.41 21.49 4.17
N GLU A 410 13.88 22.57 4.78
CA GLU A 410 15.06 23.33 4.34
C GLU A 410 16.33 22.89 5.09
N GLY A 411 16.16 22.47 6.34
CA GLY A 411 17.28 21.97 7.12
C GLY A 411 16.90 21.50 8.51
N PHE A 412 17.93 21.22 9.30
CA PHE A 412 17.76 20.74 10.66
C PHE A 412 18.90 21.22 11.57
N CYS A 413 18.67 21.15 12.87
CA CYS A 413 19.67 21.39 13.91
C CYS A 413 19.52 20.35 15.01
N ILE A 414 20.64 19.89 15.54
CA ILE A 414 20.71 18.86 16.57
C ILE A 414 21.46 19.46 17.76
N ASP A 415 20.73 19.76 18.83
CA ASP A 415 21.30 20.22 20.10
C ASP A 415 21.48 19.01 21.02
N ALA A 416 22.65 18.39 20.94
CA ALA A 416 23.01 17.24 21.77
C ALA A 416 23.06 17.58 23.27
N LYS A 417 23.34 18.84 23.63
CA LYS A 417 23.41 19.25 25.05
C LYS A 417 22.04 19.26 25.70
N GLU A 418 21.01 19.70 24.96
CA GLU A 418 19.63 19.72 25.43
C GLU A 418 18.80 18.51 24.99
N GLY A 419 19.39 17.54 24.26
CA GLY A 419 18.67 16.41 23.71
C GLY A 419 17.47 16.84 22.86
N THR A 420 17.65 17.88 22.04
CA THR A 420 16.59 18.50 21.25
C THR A 420 16.97 18.54 19.78
N THR A 421 16.03 18.18 18.92
CA THR A 421 16.16 18.33 17.47
C THR A 421 15.24 19.44 17.00
N TYR A 422 15.70 20.23 16.04
CA TYR A 422 14.94 21.28 15.39
C TYR A 422 14.85 20.97 13.90
N LEU A 423 13.64 20.97 13.35
CA LEU A 423 13.40 20.86 11.92
C LEU A 423 13.01 22.24 11.38
N VAL A 424 13.69 22.69 10.33
CA VAL A 424 13.51 24.01 9.71
C VAL A 424 12.81 23.82 8.38
N TYR A 425 11.57 24.29 8.29
CA TYR A 425 10.74 24.21 7.10
C TYR A 425 10.60 25.58 6.44
N GLU A 426 10.21 25.58 5.16
CA GLU A 426 9.68 26.78 4.51
C GLU A 426 8.52 27.38 5.34
N TYR A 427 8.44 28.71 5.40
CA TYR A 427 7.30 29.38 6.03
C TYR A 427 6.19 29.58 5.01
N VAL A 428 5.00 29.04 5.30
CA VAL A 428 3.83 29.09 4.42
C VAL A 428 2.88 30.20 4.90
N GLU A 429 2.64 31.21 4.05
CA GLU A 429 2.24 32.55 4.49
C GLU A 429 0.83 32.66 5.03
N ASN A 430 -0.13 31.97 4.40
CA ASN A 430 -1.54 32.06 4.77
C ASN A 430 -1.94 31.07 5.87
N GLY A 431 -0.99 30.34 6.46
CA GLY A 431 -1.26 29.43 7.58
C GLY A 431 -2.10 28.22 7.17
N SER A 432 -2.82 27.63 8.12
CA SER A 432 -3.53 26.36 7.95
C SER A 432 -4.98 26.52 7.46
N LEU A 433 -5.46 25.57 6.66
CA LEU A 433 -6.77 25.59 6.02
C LEU A 433 -7.93 25.67 7.03
N ASP A 434 -7.82 25.02 8.19
CA ASP A 434 -8.83 25.07 9.24
C ASP A 434 -9.12 26.50 9.72
N THR A 435 -8.11 27.37 9.76
CA THR A 435 -8.29 28.78 10.14
C THR A 435 -9.12 29.56 9.12
N TRP A 436 -9.07 29.16 7.85
CA TRP A 436 -9.87 29.77 6.77
C TRP A 436 -11.30 29.23 6.69
N LEU A 437 -11.52 27.99 7.16
CA LEU A 437 -12.83 27.35 7.13
C LEU A 437 -13.66 27.61 8.40
N HIS A 438 -13.04 27.49 9.58
CA HIS A 438 -13.78 27.39 10.85
C HIS A 438 -13.82 28.70 11.66
N SER A 439 -13.00 29.70 11.31
CA SER A 439 -12.93 30.93 12.11
C SER A 439 -14.24 31.72 12.04
N PRO A 440 -14.79 32.15 13.19
CA PRO A 440 -16.00 32.96 13.20
C PRO A 440 -15.76 34.30 12.51
N ALA A 441 -16.74 34.74 11.71
CA ALA A 441 -16.69 36.01 11.01
C ALA A 441 -16.46 37.15 12.02
N GLY A 442 -15.35 37.89 11.86
CA GLY A 442 -14.99 39.03 12.72
C GLY A 442 -13.91 38.78 13.77
N ALA A 443 -13.32 37.58 13.87
CA ALA A 443 -12.17 37.32 14.73
C ALA A 443 -10.85 37.85 14.11
N GLY A 444 -10.64 39.16 14.17
CA GLY A 444 -9.31 39.80 14.17
C GLY A 444 -8.48 39.79 12.87
N VAL A 445 -8.86 39.06 11.83
CA VAL A 445 -8.30 39.22 10.48
C VAL A 445 -9.26 40.10 9.69
N SER A 446 -8.81 41.30 9.37
CA SER A 446 -9.57 42.35 8.68
C SER A 446 -10.23 41.86 7.39
N GLY A 447 -11.57 41.90 7.37
CA GLY A 447 -12.43 41.89 6.18
C GLY A 447 -12.65 40.53 5.50
N ASP A 448 -13.90 40.07 5.46
CA ASP A 448 -14.55 39.29 4.38
C ASP A 448 -13.79 38.10 3.72
N ARG A 449 -12.83 37.51 4.44
CA ARG A 449 -11.87 36.55 3.88
C ARG A 449 -12.35 35.09 4.01
N ARG A 450 -13.40 34.73 3.27
CA ARG A 450 -13.78 33.32 3.08
C ARG A 450 -13.30 32.81 1.73
N LEU A 451 -12.82 31.56 1.69
CA LEU A 451 -12.41 30.90 0.45
C LEU A 451 -13.63 30.70 -0.45
N ASP A 452 -13.52 31.16 -1.70
CA ASP A 452 -14.51 30.90 -2.73
C ASP A 452 -14.46 29.45 -3.23
N TRP A 453 -15.49 29.02 -3.97
CA TRP A 453 -15.56 27.63 -4.42
C TRP A 453 -14.36 27.22 -5.29
N ARG A 454 -13.90 28.11 -6.18
CA ARG A 454 -12.74 27.84 -7.05
C ARG A 454 -11.47 27.60 -6.24
N SER A 455 -11.23 28.40 -5.20
CA SER A 455 -10.08 28.20 -4.31
C SER A 455 -10.20 26.90 -3.54
N ARG A 456 -11.40 26.55 -3.03
CA ARG A 456 -11.62 25.28 -2.31
C ARG A 456 -11.40 24.06 -3.20
N LEU A 457 -11.87 24.10 -4.45
CA LEU A 457 -11.65 23.01 -5.41
C LEU A 457 -10.17 22.87 -5.79
N ARG A 458 -9.46 24.00 -5.96
CA ARG A 458 -8.00 23.99 -6.16
C ARG A 458 -7.25 23.39 -4.98
N ILE A 459 -7.63 23.76 -3.75
CA ILE A 459 -7.05 23.20 -2.53
C ILE A 459 -7.30 21.69 -2.46
N ALA A 460 -8.50 21.22 -2.81
CA ALA A 460 -8.80 19.79 -2.88
C ALA A 460 -7.88 19.05 -3.87
N LEU A 461 -7.66 19.63 -5.06
CA LEU A 461 -6.76 19.09 -6.07
C LEU A 461 -5.30 19.08 -5.61
N ASP A 462 -4.83 20.17 -5.00
CA ASP A 462 -3.47 20.28 -4.48
C ASP A 462 -3.19 19.23 -3.39
N VAL A 463 -4.12 19.05 -2.45
CA VAL A 463 -4.02 17.99 -1.42
C VAL A 463 -4.05 16.60 -2.07
N ALA A 464 -4.94 16.38 -3.06
CA ALA A 464 -5.01 15.11 -3.77
C ALA A 464 -3.70 14.77 -4.50
N ASN A 465 -3.09 15.75 -5.16
CA ASN A 465 -1.79 15.63 -5.82
C ASN A 465 -0.66 15.31 -4.84
N GLY A 466 -0.61 16.01 -3.70
CA GLY A 466 0.38 15.75 -2.65
C GLY A 466 0.27 14.33 -2.09
N LEU A 467 -0.96 13.87 -1.85
CA LEU A 467 -1.22 12.50 -1.39
C LEU A 467 -0.91 11.44 -2.45
N GLN A 468 -1.31 11.68 -3.70
CA GLN A 468 -0.97 10.81 -4.84
C GLN A 468 0.54 10.66 -4.99
N TYR A 469 1.30 11.73 -4.82
CA TYR A 469 2.75 11.68 -4.85
C TYR A 469 3.30 10.74 -3.76
N ILE A 470 2.91 10.92 -2.50
CA ILE A 470 3.43 10.09 -1.40
C ILE A 470 2.94 8.64 -1.44
N HIS A 471 1.77 8.36 -2.01
CA HIS A 471 1.23 7.01 -2.14
C HIS A 471 1.78 6.23 -3.33
N GLU A 472 2.11 6.89 -4.44
CA GLU A 472 2.40 6.22 -5.71
C GLU A 472 3.79 6.48 -6.29
N HIS A 473 4.42 7.58 -5.90
CA HIS A 473 5.69 8.05 -6.48
C HIS A 473 6.85 8.05 -5.49
N THR A 474 6.60 7.65 -4.24
CA THR A 474 7.66 7.43 -3.24
C THR A 474 7.92 5.94 -3.07
N TRP A 475 9.17 5.60 -2.76
CA TRP A 475 9.57 4.23 -2.48
C TRP A 475 10.46 4.15 -1.22
N PRO A 476 10.09 3.37 -0.19
CA PRO A 476 8.78 2.72 0.01
C PRO A 476 7.64 3.75 0.09
N ARG A 477 6.38 3.32 -0.16
CA ARG A 477 5.20 4.19 -0.02
C ARG A 477 5.17 4.84 1.36
N VAL A 478 4.73 6.08 1.42
CA VAL A 478 4.59 6.82 2.67
C VAL A 478 3.11 6.97 3.01
N VAL A 479 2.71 6.51 4.19
CA VAL A 479 1.41 6.80 4.79
C VAL A 479 1.57 7.97 5.74
N HIS A 480 0.83 9.06 5.52
CA HIS A 480 0.94 10.30 6.29
C HIS A 480 0.36 10.17 7.70
N LYS A 481 -0.78 9.49 7.84
CA LYS A 481 -1.51 9.17 9.09
C LYS A 481 -2.15 10.34 9.84
N ASP A 482 -1.80 11.59 9.53
CA ASP A 482 -2.41 12.78 10.16
C ASP A 482 -2.90 13.80 9.11
N ILE A 483 -3.59 13.32 8.08
CA ILE A 483 -4.24 14.23 7.12
C ILE A 483 -5.45 14.89 7.80
N LYS A 484 -5.45 16.23 7.84
CA LYS A 484 -6.50 17.07 8.41
C LYS A 484 -6.33 18.51 7.96
N SER A 485 -7.37 19.31 8.04
CA SER A 485 -7.35 20.73 7.64
C SER A 485 -6.27 21.57 8.36
N SER A 486 -5.95 21.28 9.63
CA SER A 486 -4.85 21.98 10.34
C SER A 486 -3.44 21.60 9.89
N ASN A 487 -3.27 20.47 9.19
CA ASN A 487 -2.00 20.07 8.57
C ASN A 487 -1.95 20.38 7.07
N VAL A 488 -2.95 21.09 6.51
CA VAL A 488 -2.92 21.60 5.14
C VAL A 488 -2.65 23.10 5.22
N LEU A 489 -1.48 23.54 4.76
CA LEU A 489 -1.09 24.96 4.77
C LEU A 489 -1.32 25.59 3.39
N LEU A 490 -1.58 26.90 3.37
CA LEU A 490 -1.87 27.67 2.15
C LEU A 490 -0.74 28.67 1.90
N ASP A 491 -0.10 28.59 0.73
CA ASP A 491 0.93 29.56 0.35
C ASP A 491 0.32 30.92 -0.04
N ALA A 492 1.17 31.89 -0.36
CA ALA A 492 0.76 33.23 -0.80
C ALA A 492 -0.26 33.25 -1.95
N SER A 493 -0.28 32.22 -2.81
CA SER A 493 -1.20 32.08 -3.95
C SER A 493 -2.39 31.15 -3.67
N PHE A 494 -2.60 30.78 -2.40
CA PHE A 494 -3.62 29.83 -1.93
C PHE A 494 -3.47 28.41 -2.52
N HIS A 495 -2.27 28.03 -2.93
CA HIS A 495 -1.98 26.63 -3.20
C HIS A 495 -1.77 25.85 -1.91
N ALA A 496 -2.27 24.63 -1.89
CA ALA A 496 -2.23 23.79 -0.69
C ALA A 496 -0.94 22.96 -0.59
N LYS A 497 -0.38 22.91 0.60
CA LYS A 497 0.80 22.11 0.97
C LYS A 497 0.51 21.26 2.20
N ILE A 498 0.70 19.95 2.09
CA ILE A 498 0.56 19.02 3.22
C ILE A 498 1.78 19.14 4.13
N ALA A 499 1.54 19.33 5.42
CA ALA A 499 2.54 19.52 6.46
C ALA A 499 2.49 18.39 7.50
N ASN A 500 3.51 18.34 8.36
CA ASN A 500 3.59 17.52 9.57
C ASN A 500 3.65 16.00 9.32
N PHE A 501 4.83 15.54 8.88
CA PHE A 501 5.16 14.12 8.68
C PHE A 501 5.56 13.40 9.98
N GLY A 502 5.32 13.98 11.15
CA GLY A 502 5.75 13.43 12.44
C GLY A 502 5.13 12.08 12.79
N LEU A 503 3.92 11.80 12.30
CA LEU A 503 3.25 10.50 12.47
C LEU A 503 3.44 9.57 11.26
N ALA A 504 4.02 10.08 10.17
CA ALA A 504 4.12 9.35 8.92
C ALA A 504 5.01 8.12 9.05
N ARG A 505 4.76 7.12 8.21
CA ARG A 505 5.52 5.86 8.19
C ARG A 505 5.74 5.40 6.75
N THR A 506 6.91 4.81 6.50
CA THR A 506 7.18 4.08 5.26
C THR A 506 6.63 2.66 5.36
N GLY A 507 6.05 2.16 4.27
CA GLY A 507 5.49 0.82 4.21
C GLY A 507 3.96 0.82 4.22
N HIS A 508 3.39 -0.22 3.64
CA HIS A 508 1.95 -0.42 3.47
C HIS A 508 1.53 -1.74 4.14
N ASN A 509 0.26 -1.82 4.57
CA ASN A 509 -0.34 -3.02 5.18
C ASN A 509 0.30 -3.48 6.49
N ALA A 510 0.78 -2.55 7.31
CA ALA A 510 1.28 -2.85 8.65
C ALA A 510 0.13 -2.90 9.66
N VAL A 511 0.25 -3.73 10.70
CA VAL A 511 -0.68 -3.74 11.83
C VAL A 511 0.04 -3.17 13.05
N THR A 512 -0.58 -2.22 13.75
CA THR A 512 -0.02 -1.62 14.98
C THR A 512 -1.02 -1.67 16.12
N THR A 513 -0.52 -1.93 17.33
CA THR A 513 -1.32 -1.81 18.56
C THR A 513 -1.41 -0.37 19.07
N HIS A 514 -0.59 0.54 18.54
CA HIS A 514 -0.55 1.94 18.93
C HIS A 514 -1.23 2.82 17.87
N ILE A 515 -2.50 3.13 18.12
CA ILE A 515 -3.35 3.97 17.26
C ILE A 515 -3.08 5.45 17.58
N VAL A 516 -2.73 6.22 16.55
CA VAL A 516 -2.46 7.66 16.63
C VAL A 516 -3.18 8.39 15.51
N GLY A 517 -3.66 9.60 15.78
CA GLY A 517 -4.35 10.42 14.78
C GLY A 517 -5.31 11.40 15.44
N THR A 518 -6.00 12.15 14.61
CA THR A 518 -6.93 13.19 15.06
C THR A 518 -8.36 12.69 14.96
N GLN A 519 -9.13 12.81 16.05
CA GLN A 519 -10.54 12.42 16.09
C GLN A 519 -11.34 13.11 14.97
N GLY A 520 -12.26 12.38 14.35
CA GLY A 520 -12.99 12.82 13.16
C GLY A 520 -12.32 12.40 11.83
N TYR A 521 -11.00 12.23 11.79
CA TYR A 521 -10.26 11.83 10.56
C TYR A 521 -9.84 10.37 10.54
N VAL A 522 -9.89 9.69 11.69
CA VAL A 522 -9.38 8.33 11.82
C VAL A 522 -10.29 7.33 11.11
N ALA A 523 -9.71 6.56 10.19
CA ALA A 523 -10.41 5.53 9.44
C ALA A 523 -10.90 4.37 10.35
N PRO A 524 -12.07 3.77 10.08
CA PRO A 524 -12.69 2.77 10.95
C PRO A 524 -11.86 1.50 11.12
N GLU A 525 -11.20 1.01 10.06
CA GLU A 525 -10.32 -0.17 10.11
C GLU A 525 -9.06 0.07 10.94
N TYR A 526 -8.58 1.31 11.01
CA TYR A 526 -7.43 1.64 11.83
C TYR A 526 -7.79 1.67 13.31
N LEU A 527 -9.02 2.11 13.64
CA LEU A 527 -9.56 2.03 15.00
C LEU A 527 -9.85 0.59 15.44
N ALA A 528 -10.38 -0.23 14.54
CA ALA A 528 -10.80 -1.60 14.85
C ALA A 528 -9.61 -2.56 14.92
N ASP A 529 -8.74 -2.52 13.92
CA ASP A 529 -7.73 -3.56 13.69
C ASP A 529 -6.29 -3.03 13.76
N GLY A 530 -6.10 -1.71 13.92
CA GLY A 530 -4.77 -1.10 13.90
C GLY A 530 -4.12 -1.14 12.51
N PHE A 531 -4.90 -1.35 11.45
CA PHE A 531 -4.40 -1.54 10.10
C PHE A 531 -3.94 -0.21 9.47
N VAL A 532 -2.65 -0.10 9.20
CA VAL A 532 -2.00 1.06 8.56
C VAL A 532 -1.86 0.79 7.08
N SER A 533 -2.53 1.61 6.29
CA SER A 533 -2.53 1.50 4.83
C SER A 533 -2.70 2.89 4.20
N ILE A 534 -2.32 3.07 2.94
CA ILE A 534 -2.56 4.36 2.24
C ILE A 534 -4.05 4.72 2.19
N LYS A 535 -4.94 3.73 2.33
CA LYS A 535 -6.40 3.92 2.33
C LYS A 535 -6.90 4.67 3.56
N MET A 536 -6.14 4.71 4.65
CA MET A 536 -6.50 5.55 5.81
C MET A 536 -6.33 7.04 5.51
N ASP A 537 -5.29 7.41 4.75
CA ASP A 537 -5.10 8.79 4.29
C ASP A 537 -6.19 9.18 3.28
N VAL A 538 -6.62 8.23 2.43
CA VAL A 538 -7.76 8.44 1.51
C VAL A 538 -9.04 8.75 2.29
N PHE A 539 -9.30 8.02 3.39
CA PHE A 539 -10.44 8.30 4.25
C PHE A 539 -10.37 9.69 4.86
N ALA A 540 -9.22 10.05 5.45
CA ALA A 540 -8.99 11.36 6.03
C ALA A 540 -9.09 12.49 4.99
N PHE A 541 -8.64 12.27 3.76
CA PHE A 541 -8.85 13.17 2.63
C PHE A 541 -10.34 13.37 2.32
N GLY A 542 -11.13 12.29 2.33
CA GLY A 542 -12.59 12.37 2.21
C GLY A 542 -13.21 13.28 3.27
N VAL A 543 -12.71 13.26 4.50
CA VAL A 543 -13.15 14.19 5.57
C VAL A 543 -12.77 15.64 5.24
N VAL A 544 -11.55 15.89 4.77
CA VAL A 544 -11.11 17.23 4.34
C VAL A 544 -12.00 17.78 3.21
N LEU A 545 -12.43 16.93 2.27
CA LEU A 545 -13.39 17.34 1.23
C LEU A 545 -14.74 17.79 1.84
N LEU A 546 -15.23 17.12 2.88
CA LEU A 546 -16.45 17.55 3.58
C LEU A 546 -16.24 18.88 4.30
N GLU A 547 -15.08 19.11 4.92
CA GLU A 547 -14.76 20.40 5.55
C GLU A 547 -14.73 21.53 4.51
N LEU A 548 -14.16 21.28 3.32
CA LEU A 548 -14.15 22.25 2.21
C LEU A 548 -15.57 22.60 1.74
N VAL A 549 -16.48 21.62 1.64
CA VAL A 549 -17.86 21.90 1.20
C VAL A 549 -18.69 22.61 2.29
N THR A 550 -18.51 22.23 3.55
CA THR A 550 -19.39 22.69 4.65
C THR A 550 -18.84 23.88 5.42
N GLY A 551 -17.53 24.12 5.39
CA GLY A 551 -16.87 25.07 6.28
C GLY A 551 -16.97 24.67 7.77
N ARG A 552 -17.31 23.42 8.09
CA ARG A 552 -17.47 22.91 9.45
C ARG A 552 -16.30 21.99 9.82
N SER A 553 -15.99 21.94 11.12
CA SER A 553 -14.94 21.05 11.64
C SER A 553 -15.31 19.57 11.50
N ALA A 554 -14.31 18.73 11.23
CA ALA A 554 -14.45 17.28 11.14
C ALA A 554 -15.07 16.60 12.37
N PHE A 555 -14.98 17.22 13.55
CA PHE A 555 -15.54 16.69 14.79
C PHE A 555 -16.18 17.83 15.60
N ASP A 556 -17.46 17.68 15.93
CA ASP A 556 -18.16 18.63 16.78
C ASP A 556 -18.08 18.16 18.25
N GLU A 557 -17.27 18.87 19.04
CA GLU A 557 -17.09 18.58 20.47
C GLU A 557 -18.39 18.69 21.28
N ARG A 558 -19.38 19.47 20.82
CA ARG A 558 -20.64 19.70 21.54
C ARG A 558 -21.59 18.53 21.40
N THR A 559 -21.66 17.95 20.20
CA THR A 559 -22.54 16.81 19.88
C THR A 559 -21.82 15.47 20.02
N GLY A 560 -20.49 15.47 19.99
CA GLY A 560 -19.67 14.26 19.95
C GLY A 560 -19.75 13.53 18.61
N GLU A 561 -20.26 14.18 17.56
CA GLU A 561 -20.48 13.58 16.25
C GLU A 561 -19.37 13.99 15.26
N ALA A 562 -18.94 13.02 14.44
CA ALA A 562 -18.01 13.28 13.35
C ALA A 562 -18.76 13.71 12.08
N LEU A 563 -18.19 14.66 11.34
CA LEU A 563 -18.78 15.24 10.14
C LEU A 563 -19.13 14.19 9.07
N TRP A 564 -18.27 13.18 8.90
CA TRP A 564 -18.51 12.09 7.95
C TRP A 564 -19.66 11.16 8.37
N SER A 565 -19.93 11.02 9.68
CA SER A 565 -21.06 10.24 10.19
C SER A 565 -22.39 10.94 9.88
N GLU A 566 -22.41 12.26 10.05
CA GLU A 566 -23.56 13.09 9.69
C GLU A 566 -23.82 13.02 8.16
N ALA A 567 -22.76 13.15 7.35
CA ALA A 567 -22.85 13.02 5.89
C ALA A 567 -23.32 11.62 5.46
N GLU A 568 -22.87 10.56 6.13
CA GLU A 568 -23.34 9.19 5.88
C GLU A 568 -24.86 9.07 6.08
N ARG A 569 -25.40 9.73 7.13
CA ARG A 569 -26.83 9.73 7.45
C ARG A 569 -27.67 10.60 6.50
N LEU A 570 -27.19 11.78 6.14
CA LEU A 570 -27.94 12.77 5.37
C LEU A 570 -27.80 12.61 3.86
N LEU A 571 -26.59 12.35 3.36
CA LEU A 571 -26.26 12.46 1.94
C LEU A 571 -25.90 11.12 1.28
N PHE A 572 -25.31 10.16 2.03
CA PHE A 572 -24.78 8.92 1.41
C PHE A 572 -25.65 7.68 1.58
N ARG A 573 -26.66 7.75 2.46
CA ARG A 573 -27.57 6.64 2.70
C ARG A 573 -28.36 6.34 1.41
N PRO A 574 -28.55 5.06 1.04
CA PRO A 574 -29.40 4.69 -0.08
C PRO A 574 -30.86 4.95 0.31
N VAL A 575 -31.32 6.17 0.08
CA VAL A 575 -32.72 6.56 0.22
C VAL A 575 -33.26 6.79 -1.20
N THR A 576 -34.50 6.39 -1.42
CA THR A 576 -35.32 6.69 -2.60
C THR A 576 -35.66 8.19 -2.66
N ILE A 577 -34.66 9.06 -2.56
CA ILE A 577 -34.77 10.51 -2.72
C ILE A 577 -34.36 10.86 -4.15
N SER A 578 -35.05 11.81 -4.74
CA SER A 578 -34.77 12.27 -6.10
C SER A 578 -33.45 13.06 -6.15
N LYS A 579 -32.96 13.33 -7.37
CA LYS A 579 -31.77 14.17 -7.57
C LYS A 579 -31.99 15.56 -6.94
N GLU A 580 -33.18 16.11 -7.13
CA GLU A 580 -33.59 17.43 -6.66
C GLU A 580 -33.64 17.52 -5.12
N GLU A 581 -34.15 16.48 -4.45
CA GLU A 581 -34.16 16.41 -2.98
C GLU A 581 -32.73 16.33 -2.41
N THR A 582 -31.84 15.61 -3.10
CA THR A 582 -30.43 15.51 -2.72
C THR A 582 -29.72 16.86 -2.89
N GLU A 583 -30.00 17.59 -3.97
CA GLU A 583 -29.48 18.94 -4.20
C GLU A 583 -29.98 19.94 -3.16
N ALA A 584 -31.26 19.88 -2.77
CA ALA A 584 -31.82 20.73 -1.73
C ALA A 584 -31.15 20.49 -0.37
N LEU A 585 -30.99 19.21 0.02
CA LEU A 585 -30.28 18.85 1.24
C LEU A 585 -28.81 19.30 1.20
N LEU A 586 -28.16 19.17 0.04
CA LEU A 586 -26.78 19.63 -0.12
C LEU A 586 -26.68 21.15 0.07
N LEU A 587 -27.57 21.93 -0.53
CA LEU A 587 -27.59 23.39 -0.38
C LEU A 587 -27.78 23.84 1.08
N GLU A 588 -28.61 23.14 1.85
CA GLU A 588 -28.76 23.39 3.30
C GLU A 588 -27.51 23.02 4.10
N TRP A 589 -26.77 22.00 3.63
CA TRP A 589 -25.59 21.46 4.30
C TRP A 589 -24.29 22.19 3.97
N MET A 590 -24.25 22.87 2.81
CA MET A 590 -23.12 23.64 2.32
C MET A 590 -22.80 24.85 3.19
N ASP A 591 -21.54 25.30 3.14
CA ASP A 591 -21.15 26.56 3.77
C ASP A 591 -22.01 27.70 3.23
N THR A 592 -22.70 28.41 4.13
CA THR A 592 -23.52 29.58 3.81
C THR A 592 -22.79 30.63 2.95
N ALA A 593 -21.48 30.75 3.11
CA ALA A 593 -20.66 31.65 2.30
C ALA A 593 -20.55 31.21 0.84
N LEU A 594 -20.54 29.90 0.58
CA LEU A 594 -20.56 29.35 -0.77
C LEU A 594 -21.95 29.47 -1.41
N VAL A 595 -23.02 29.34 -0.61
CA VAL A 595 -24.41 29.51 -1.11
C VAL A 595 -24.68 30.96 -1.53
N GLN A 596 -24.06 31.93 -0.85
CA GLN A 596 -24.15 33.35 -1.21
C GLN A 596 -23.34 33.69 -2.47
N GLN A 597 -22.35 32.87 -2.81
CA GLN A 597 -21.60 32.97 -4.05
C GLN A 597 -22.34 32.13 -5.12
N SER A 598 -22.35 32.55 -6.39
CA SER A 598 -23.00 31.76 -7.45
C SER A 598 -22.19 30.48 -7.74
N CYS A 599 -22.38 29.47 -6.90
CA CYS A 599 -21.63 28.21 -6.90
C CYS A 599 -22.39 27.13 -7.71
N PRO A 600 -21.77 26.51 -8.74
CA PRO A 600 -22.41 25.44 -9.50
C PRO A 600 -22.64 24.19 -8.63
N VAL A 601 -23.91 23.86 -8.37
CA VAL A 601 -24.29 22.71 -7.52
C VAL A 601 -23.75 21.39 -8.07
N ASP A 602 -23.70 21.20 -9.39
CA ASP A 602 -23.14 19.99 -10.01
C ASP A 602 -21.65 19.81 -9.71
N SER A 603 -20.88 20.91 -9.62
CA SER A 603 -19.45 20.86 -9.26
C SER A 603 -19.28 20.42 -7.80
N VAL A 604 -20.08 20.97 -6.88
CA VAL A 604 -20.10 20.57 -5.48
C VAL A 604 -20.53 19.11 -5.32
N MET A 605 -21.57 18.71 -6.05
CA MET A 605 -22.07 17.33 -6.04
C MET A 605 -20.99 16.35 -6.50
N SER A 606 -20.19 16.71 -7.51
CA SER A 606 -19.06 15.89 -7.96
C SER A 606 -18.00 15.72 -6.86
N VAL A 607 -17.65 16.78 -6.13
CA VAL A 607 -16.73 16.70 -4.97
C VAL A 607 -17.32 15.83 -3.85
N ILE A 608 -18.62 15.96 -3.58
CA ILE A 608 -19.32 15.13 -2.59
C ILE A 608 -19.33 13.65 -2.98
N GLN A 609 -19.46 13.32 -4.26
CA GLN A 609 -19.34 11.94 -4.74
C GLN A 609 -17.93 11.38 -4.54
N VAL A 610 -16.88 12.18 -4.76
CA VAL A 610 -15.50 11.79 -4.44
C VAL A 610 -15.33 11.58 -2.94
N ALA A 611 -15.84 12.48 -2.11
CA ALA A 611 -15.81 12.35 -0.65
C ALA A 611 -16.51 11.06 -0.19
N ARG A 612 -17.70 10.76 -0.73
CA ARG A 612 -18.43 9.51 -0.47
C ARG A 612 -17.61 8.27 -0.81
N ALA A 613 -16.94 8.26 -1.97
CA ALA A 613 -16.09 7.15 -2.38
C ALA A 613 -14.88 6.99 -1.45
N CYS A 614 -14.26 8.08 -1.05
CA CYS A 614 -13.13 8.10 -0.10
C CYS A 614 -13.52 7.62 1.30
N LEU A 615 -14.75 7.91 1.75
CA LEU A 615 -15.27 7.57 3.07
C LEU A 615 -15.88 6.17 3.17
N ASN A 616 -15.68 5.31 2.15
CA ASN A 616 -16.21 3.94 2.18
C ASN A 616 -15.67 3.18 3.41
N ARG A 617 -16.55 2.44 4.09
CA ARG A 617 -16.17 1.63 5.26
C ARG A 617 -15.16 0.54 4.90
N GLU A 618 -15.27 -0.04 3.71
CA GLU A 618 -14.32 -1.05 3.22
C GLU A 618 -13.13 -0.36 2.53
N PRO A 619 -11.89 -0.47 3.06
CA PRO A 619 -10.73 0.24 2.53
C PRO A 619 -10.43 -0.10 1.07
N ALA A 620 -10.67 -1.35 0.66
CA ALA A 620 -10.48 -1.83 -0.71
C ALA A 620 -11.44 -1.17 -1.73
N LYS A 621 -12.59 -0.65 -1.27
CA LYS A 621 -13.56 0.04 -2.13
C LYS A 621 -13.30 1.54 -2.24
N ARG A 622 -12.40 2.10 -1.43
CA ARG A 622 -11.97 3.49 -1.56
C ARG A 622 -11.12 3.63 -2.83
N PRO A 623 -11.21 4.76 -3.55
CA PRO A 623 -10.36 5.00 -4.71
C PRO A 623 -8.88 5.06 -4.31
N SER A 624 -7.99 4.91 -5.28
CA SER A 624 -6.62 5.41 -5.16
C SER A 624 -6.61 6.94 -5.23
N MET A 625 -5.54 7.57 -4.76
CA MET A 625 -5.41 9.03 -4.91
C MET A 625 -5.26 9.45 -6.37
N VAL A 626 -4.77 8.58 -7.26
CA VAL A 626 -4.77 8.82 -8.71
C VAL A 626 -6.20 8.98 -9.24
N GLU A 627 -7.10 8.07 -8.86
CA GLU A 627 -8.50 8.12 -9.27
C GLU A 627 -9.21 9.31 -8.63
N ALA A 628 -8.96 9.60 -7.34
CA ALA A 628 -9.54 10.76 -6.67
C ALA A 628 -9.12 12.08 -7.34
N THR A 629 -7.83 12.25 -7.65
CA THR A 629 -7.33 13.42 -8.40
C THR A 629 -8.01 13.55 -9.75
N TYR A 630 -8.15 12.46 -10.51
CA TYR A 630 -8.80 12.46 -11.82
C TYR A 630 -10.29 12.84 -11.74
N LEU A 631 -11.02 12.34 -10.74
CA LEU A 631 -12.43 12.69 -10.55
C LEU A 631 -12.59 14.16 -10.15
N LEU A 632 -11.67 14.69 -9.33
CA LEU A 632 -11.68 16.10 -8.95
C LEU A 632 -11.28 17.01 -10.12
N SER A 633 -10.35 16.61 -10.99
CA SER A 633 -9.97 17.42 -12.15
C SER A 633 -11.12 17.57 -13.13
N LYS A 634 -11.91 16.50 -13.32
CA LYS A 634 -13.17 16.59 -14.07
C LYS A 634 -14.15 17.56 -13.44
N ALA A 635 -14.26 17.62 -12.11
CA ALA A 635 -15.14 18.57 -11.44
C ALA A 635 -14.71 20.03 -11.68
N ASP A 636 -13.41 20.29 -11.85
CA ASP A 636 -12.83 21.61 -12.17
C ASP A 636 -13.04 22.02 -13.63
N GLU A 637 -12.97 21.06 -14.57
CA GLU A 637 -13.31 21.30 -15.98
C GLU A 637 -14.77 21.76 -16.14
N HIS A 638 -15.73 21.06 -15.51
CA HIS A 638 -17.15 21.47 -15.53
C HIS A 638 -17.38 22.87 -14.94
N PHE A 639 -16.63 23.24 -13.89
CA PHE A 639 -16.70 24.59 -13.31
C PHE A 639 -16.16 25.66 -14.26
N SER A 640 -15.08 25.34 -14.99
CA SER A 640 -14.44 26.26 -15.92
C SER A 640 -15.29 26.50 -17.17
N GLU A 641 -16.00 25.50 -17.67
CA GLU A 641 -16.99 25.64 -18.75
C GLU A 641 -18.16 26.54 -18.34
N TYR A 642 -18.70 26.36 -17.12
CA TYR A 642 -19.76 27.21 -16.58
C TYR A 642 -19.35 28.68 -16.46
N SER A 643 -18.10 28.95 -16.07
CA SER A 643 -17.58 30.32 -15.92
C SER A 643 -17.33 31.02 -17.28
N GLY A 644 -17.16 30.25 -18.36
CA GLY A 644 -16.94 30.78 -19.71
C GLY A 644 -18.19 31.30 -20.41
N ASP A 645 -19.34 30.66 -20.17
CA ASP A 645 -20.63 31.04 -20.79
C ASP A 645 -21.27 32.30 -20.17
N GLY A 646 -20.76 32.76 -19.02
CA GLY A 646 -21.24 33.99 -18.35
C GLY A 646 -20.71 35.31 -18.91
N LEU A 647 -19.78 35.28 -19.89
CA LEU A 647 -19.08 36.47 -20.41
C LEU A 647 -19.51 36.92 -21.81
N SER A 648 -20.54 36.33 -22.42
CA SER A 648 -21.11 36.81 -23.67
C SER A 648 -22.46 37.52 -23.45
N VAL A 649 -22.42 38.79 -23.02
CA VAL A 649 -23.59 39.67 -23.02
C VAL A 649 -23.28 40.96 -23.79
N VAL A 650 -23.93 41.09 -24.95
CA VAL A 650 -24.46 42.33 -25.53
C VAL A 650 -23.46 43.45 -25.86
N SER A 651 -23.13 43.54 -27.15
CA SER A 651 -22.94 44.79 -27.91
C SER A 651 -22.90 44.44 -29.39
N GLY A 652 -23.79 44.88 -30.27
CA GLY A 652 -24.92 45.77 -30.12
C GLY A 652 -25.79 45.70 -31.38
N SER A 653 -26.97 46.30 -31.30
CA SER A 653 -27.85 46.53 -32.43
C SER A 653 -27.90 48.04 -32.74
N ASP A 654 -27.55 48.34 -33.99
CA ASP A 654 -27.97 49.45 -34.87
C ASP A 654 -28.01 50.89 -34.36
N VAL A 655 -27.21 51.76 -35.02
CA VAL A 655 -27.74 52.97 -35.69
C VAL A 655 -27.04 53.19 -37.03
N THR A 656 -27.88 53.51 -38.00
CA THR A 656 -27.73 53.69 -39.45
C THR A 656 -27.06 55.00 -39.91
N ALA A 657 -26.53 54.93 -41.15
CA ALA A 657 -26.51 55.97 -42.20
C ALA A 657 -25.98 57.39 -41.89
N ARG A 658 -24.75 57.68 -42.34
CA ARG A 658 -24.44 58.56 -43.50
C ARG A 658 -22.94 58.62 -43.75
#